data_AF-A0A126ZVK9-F1
#
_entry.id   AF-A0A126ZVK9-F1
#
_cell.length_a   1.000
_cell.length_b   1.000
_cell.length_c   1.000
_cell.angle_alpha   90.00
_cell.angle_beta   90.00
_cell.angle_gamma   90.00
#
_symmetry.space_group_name_H-M   'P 1'
#
loop_
_entity.id
_entity.type
_entity.pdbx_description
1 polymer ?
#
loop_
_entity_poly.entity_id
_entity_poly.type
_entity_poly.pdbx_seq_one_letter_code
_entity_poly.pdbx_strand_id
1 'polypeptide(L)'
;MKRQPLRGAVPRRQRLAALAVGIPLALSVAAAPAHAAPDIMPAAPSSSPSADTGKVYEDGRYIVVLAEQAVASYDGGTPGYAPTKPGKGRKVDAGAPNVKAYDAHLRKAQRDVAGRHAVQVGQQFTTALNGFTATLTAAQAASLAKDSRVLTVAKDEQAAPDYTSNDFMKLTGPQGSWATQFGGKANAGKATVVGVIDTGYTPSNPFLTGDPVKPLAAGAAPQVGVPYLDTDGTIAMLKGDGQTFKGECQPGQGTGAAFDGSACNSKVLSARYFADPFLATVTPEHRAPEELISPVDVGSHGTHTASTAAGNADVHMSIAGTDFGVSSGVAPAAKVAVYKVCWEDDDPNTGGCYSSSSVAAIDAAITDGVDVLNYSISGNTDSTTDPVALAFLNAASAGIFVANSAGNSGPTPSTVNHASPWVTSVAASTFPGDLVGTVVVSDGSKYRGATVMSGEVKDKQPVLAQNAALAGAQDANLCMAGTLDPAKVTGKVVVCDRGVNARVDKSAEVKRAGGVGMVLVNLTPSSEDSDLHSVPTIHVNAPDGPALKAKIAADPALTVSLVKGDLTGKPASPAPQIAGFSSRGPSLASGGDLLKPDVAAPGVNVLAGVSPIANNGEQFGFMSGTSMASPHIAGVGALVLGKNPTWTPAMVKSAMMTTAYPLVNADGSANTNPFDGGAGHVDTTKVTDPGLVYNAGTKDWLAFLNGQGYPTGAPQAGSIEAKDVNLPSFALGSLVGEVQVTRQITALVPGLYRPRVNLPGIDFHVEPQALNFAKAGQTREVTITIKNVSAPDGRFTTGSLSWVGPRTVTSPIAIRPVEAKADPAYSFSSATGAGSGTFTVTSGSDSPIPVGLEGLAAVAQKAVTKVPGQVAAANDASNGLVSVTVPAGQKTARFVLKAADARTDWDMYVLAPNGSGGLKQFTAATGSASESLEIPNPIAGTYYVIANLFASPGNGATDAVIQAAAWAGDAGNATVTPNPIVAANGTQATETLAWNGLAAGTYMGRLTFGASGVTSWVDLTVGSGAAASAPAGAPTMATADGIPGR
;
A
#
# COMPACT_ATOMS: atom_id res chain seq x y z
N MET A 1 34.88 -43.63 -13.19
CA MET A 1 36.06 -44.23 -12.48
C MET A 1 37.07 -43.13 -12.15
N LYS A 2 37.97 -43.34 -11.18
CA LYS A 2 39.11 -42.44 -10.84
C LYS A 2 40.44 -43.19 -10.96
N ARG A 3 41.50 -42.51 -11.46
CA ARG A 3 42.98 -42.69 -11.32
C ARG A 3 43.63 -41.91 -12.49
N GLN A 4 44.80 -41.27 -12.42
CA GLN A 4 45.81 -41.10 -11.35
C GLN A 4 46.52 -39.72 -11.50
N PRO A 5 47.31 -39.22 -10.52
CA PRO A 5 47.88 -37.85 -10.50
C PRO A 5 49.42 -37.80 -10.65
N LEU A 6 50.03 -36.59 -10.63
CA LEU A 6 51.32 -36.31 -9.93
C LEU A 6 51.69 -34.79 -9.82
N ARG A 7 52.80 -34.49 -9.10
CA ARG A 7 53.39 -33.17 -8.75
C ARG A 7 54.58 -32.85 -9.70
N GLY A 8 55.23 -31.66 -9.80
CA GLY A 8 55.06 -30.30 -9.24
C GLY A 8 56.38 -29.46 -9.26
N ALA A 9 56.30 -28.12 -9.31
CA ALA A 9 57.33 -27.07 -9.01
C ALA A 9 58.56 -26.76 -9.96
N VAL A 10 58.58 -25.55 -10.57
CA VAL A 10 59.47 -24.35 -10.30
C VAL A 10 61.01 -24.58 -10.12
N PRO A 11 61.99 -23.84 -10.76
CA PRO A 11 62.12 -22.35 -10.74
C PRO A 11 62.93 -21.55 -11.86
N ARG A 12 62.84 -20.19 -11.78
CA ARG A 12 63.89 -19.13 -12.02
C ARG A 12 64.58 -18.88 -13.40
N ARG A 13 64.45 -17.63 -13.94
CA ARG A 13 65.48 -16.53 -13.93
C ARG A 13 64.95 -15.19 -14.52
N GLN A 14 65.76 -14.12 -14.54
CA GLN A 14 65.38 -12.71 -14.86
C GLN A 14 66.34 -12.02 -15.86
N ARG A 15 65.82 -11.06 -16.66
CA ARG A 15 66.26 -9.64 -16.88
C ARG A 15 65.79 -9.15 -18.28
N LEU A 16 65.25 -7.95 -18.57
CA LEU A 16 65.48 -6.51 -18.22
C LEU A 16 66.32 -5.75 -19.29
N ALA A 17 65.70 -4.76 -19.96
CA ALA A 17 66.29 -3.75 -20.86
C ALA A 17 65.43 -2.46 -20.86
N ALA A 18 65.97 -1.29 -21.23
CA ALA A 18 65.26 0.01 -21.08
C ALA A 18 65.81 1.18 -21.95
N LEU A 19 64.98 2.22 -22.18
CA LEU A 19 65.27 3.56 -22.77
C LEU A 19 65.70 3.59 -24.28
N ALA A 20 65.56 4.67 -25.07
CA ALA A 20 64.90 5.99 -24.94
C ALA A 20 64.69 6.72 -26.32
N VAL A 21 63.79 7.73 -26.34
CA VAL A 21 63.75 9.01 -27.13
C VAL A 21 64.19 9.10 -28.62
N GLY A 22 63.38 9.75 -29.47
CA GLY A 22 63.80 10.35 -30.78
C GLY A 22 62.67 11.05 -31.58
N ILE A 23 62.98 12.14 -32.32
CA ILE A 23 62.06 12.94 -33.19
C ILE A 23 62.81 13.41 -34.47
N PRO A 24 62.26 13.22 -35.69
CA PRO A 24 61.94 14.31 -36.66
C PRO A 24 60.54 14.11 -37.33
N LEU A 25 59.80 15.08 -37.90
CA LEU A 25 60.04 16.06 -39.00
C LEU A 25 60.27 15.40 -40.40
N ALA A 26 59.70 15.86 -41.55
CA ALA A 26 58.76 16.97 -41.82
C ALA A 26 58.12 16.95 -43.25
N LEU A 27 57.19 17.90 -43.53
CA LEU A 27 56.83 18.54 -44.84
C LEU A 27 56.12 17.68 -45.92
N SER A 28 55.35 18.19 -46.92
CA SER A 28 54.65 19.49 -47.23
C SER A 28 53.75 19.27 -48.47
N VAL A 29 52.87 20.15 -49.02
CA VAL A 29 52.44 21.56 -48.82
C VAL A 29 50.88 21.58 -48.83
N ALA A 30 49.99 22.57 -49.09
CA ALA A 30 49.90 24.00 -49.47
C ALA A 30 48.56 24.56 -48.86
N ALA A 31 48.21 25.85 -48.67
CA ALA A 31 48.58 27.17 -49.20
C ALA A 31 47.81 27.61 -50.49
N ALA A 32 47.16 28.77 -50.61
CA ALA A 32 46.89 29.95 -49.73
C ALA A 32 45.73 30.79 -50.38
N PRO A 33 45.48 32.11 -50.10
CA PRO A 33 45.92 33.04 -49.03
C PRO A 33 44.81 33.93 -48.40
N ALA A 34 45.20 34.82 -47.46
CA ALA A 34 44.55 36.05 -46.90
C ALA A 34 44.37 36.01 -45.36
N HIS A 35 44.68 37.06 -44.57
CA HIS A 35 45.37 38.34 -44.82
C HIS A 35 46.09 38.82 -43.51
N ALA A 36 46.93 39.86 -43.60
CA ALA A 36 47.69 40.53 -42.52
C ALA A 36 46.83 41.00 -41.30
N ALA A 37 47.30 41.43 -40.11
CA ALA A 37 48.55 41.46 -39.29
C ALA A 37 48.25 42.46 -38.11
N PRO A 38 49.18 43.02 -37.30
CA PRO A 38 50.45 42.55 -36.72
C PRO A 38 50.45 42.56 -35.16
N ASP A 39 51.49 42.02 -34.51
CA ASP A 39 51.73 42.16 -33.05
C ASP A 39 52.52 43.42 -32.66
N ILE A 40 52.18 44.03 -31.51
CA ILE A 40 52.93 45.12 -30.86
C ILE A 40 52.94 44.91 -29.33
N MET A 41 54.08 45.18 -28.69
CA MET A 41 54.26 45.26 -27.22
C MET A 41 54.63 46.70 -26.81
N PRO A 42 54.55 47.11 -25.52
CA PRO A 42 53.62 46.70 -24.45
C PRO A 42 53.05 47.90 -23.65
N ALA A 43 52.02 47.69 -22.81
CA ALA A 43 51.71 48.56 -21.65
C ALA A 43 50.83 47.87 -20.60
N ALA A 44 50.93 48.32 -19.34
CA ALA A 44 50.01 48.06 -18.23
C ALA A 44 49.00 49.26 -18.12
N PRO A 45 47.90 49.24 -17.30
CA PRO A 45 47.68 48.39 -16.13
C PRO A 45 46.22 47.89 -15.86
N SER A 46 46.09 47.18 -14.73
CA SER A 46 44.92 47.10 -13.83
C SER A 46 43.53 46.72 -14.36
N SER A 47 43.06 45.54 -13.94
CA SER A 47 41.72 45.36 -13.35
C SER A 47 41.71 44.18 -12.38
N SER A 48 40.96 44.31 -11.27
CA SER A 48 40.66 43.18 -10.39
C SER A 48 39.43 42.43 -10.92
N PRO A 49 39.31 41.10 -10.71
CA PRO A 49 38.01 40.44 -10.82
C PRO A 49 37.01 41.13 -9.88
N SER A 50 35.80 41.43 -10.37
CA SER A 50 34.79 42.12 -9.59
C SER A 50 34.39 41.31 -8.36
N ALA A 51 34.11 41.98 -7.25
CA ALA A 51 33.32 41.40 -6.17
C ALA A 51 31.91 41.03 -6.69
N ASP A 52 31.26 40.11 -5.98
CA ASP A 52 29.91 39.59 -6.28
C ASP A 52 28.82 40.62 -5.91
N THR A 53 28.78 41.73 -6.66
CA THR A 53 27.90 42.88 -6.41
C THR A 53 26.45 42.64 -6.86
N GLY A 54 25.84 41.59 -6.31
CA GLY A 54 24.44 41.22 -6.54
C GLY A 54 23.77 40.48 -5.38
N LYS A 55 24.52 39.87 -4.46
CA LYS A 55 23.95 39.16 -3.31
C LYS A 55 23.39 40.12 -2.26
N VAL A 56 22.10 39.96 -1.97
CA VAL A 56 21.45 40.43 -0.75
C VAL A 56 21.90 39.51 0.39
N TYR A 57 22.24 40.09 1.54
CA TYR A 57 22.58 39.38 2.76
C TYR A 57 21.52 39.68 3.83
N GLU A 58 21.39 38.77 4.80
CA GLU A 58 20.44 38.84 5.91
C GLU A 58 21.21 38.88 7.23
N ASP A 59 20.53 39.16 8.33
CA ASP A 59 21.08 38.91 9.67
C ASP A 59 21.03 37.39 9.94
N GLY A 60 22.14 36.80 10.38
CA GLY A 60 22.20 35.35 10.56
C GLY A 60 23.59 34.81 10.86
N ARG A 61 23.74 33.48 10.75
CA ARG A 61 25.02 32.78 10.95
C ARG A 61 25.63 32.40 9.61
N TYR A 62 26.93 32.62 9.47
CA TYR A 62 27.67 32.54 8.22
C TYR A 62 29.04 31.86 8.39
N ILE A 63 29.51 31.21 7.33
CA ILE A 63 30.88 30.77 7.13
C ILE A 63 31.59 31.79 6.22
N VAL A 64 32.61 32.46 6.76
CA VAL A 64 33.47 33.39 6.02
C VAL A 64 34.71 32.63 5.55
N VAL A 65 34.86 32.47 4.24
CA VAL A 65 36.00 31.75 3.62
C VAL A 65 37.03 32.77 3.15
N LEU A 66 38.31 32.55 3.45
CA LEU A 66 39.42 33.40 3.01
C LEU A 66 40.08 32.85 1.74
N ALA A 67 40.75 33.72 0.98
CA ALA A 67 41.33 33.43 -0.33
C ALA A 67 42.69 32.68 -0.28
N GLU A 68 43.43 32.71 0.84
CA GLU A 68 44.62 31.85 0.99
C GLU A 68 44.23 30.37 1.07
N GLN A 69 45.05 29.49 0.50
CA GLN A 69 44.79 28.05 0.44
C GLN A 69 44.71 27.42 1.85
N ALA A 70 43.92 26.37 2.00
CA ALA A 70 43.87 25.58 3.23
C ALA A 70 45.13 24.70 3.40
N VAL A 71 45.47 24.31 4.63
CA VAL A 71 46.70 23.54 4.92
C VAL A 71 46.80 22.25 4.09
N ALA A 72 45.69 21.55 3.83
CA ALA A 72 45.69 20.33 3.03
C ALA A 72 45.96 20.55 1.53
N SER A 73 45.72 21.76 1.01
CA SER A 73 45.88 22.11 -0.40
C SER A 73 47.05 23.04 -0.71
N TYR A 74 47.62 23.72 0.30
CA TYR A 74 48.65 24.75 0.16
C TYR A 74 49.98 24.25 -0.43
N ASP A 75 50.24 24.56 -1.70
CA ASP A 75 51.47 24.21 -2.45
C ASP A 75 52.58 25.27 -2.38
N GLY A 76 52.39 26.33 -1.59
CA GLY A 76 53.39 27.37 -1.35
C GLY A 76 52.94 28.75 -1.86
N GLY A 77 53.84 29.73 -1.79
CA GLY A 77 53.62 31.06 -2.35
C GLY A 77 53.34 32.16 -1.33
N THR A 78 52.85 31.85 -0.12
CA THR A 78 52.77 32.84 0.97
C THR A 78 54.19 33.04 1.56
N PRO A 79 54.76 34.27 1.50
CA PRO A 79 56.13 34.50 1.97
C PRO A 79 56.33 34.11 3.43
N GLY A 80 57.40 33.36 3.71
CA GLY A 80 57.74 32.86 5.05
C GLY A 80 57.19 31.46 5.39
N TYR A 81 56.28 30.89 4.57
CA TYR A 81 55.65 29.60 4.88
C TYR A 81 55.93 28.53 3.81
N ALA A 82 56.63 27.47 4.21
CA ALA A 82 56.87 26.30 3.37
C ALA A 82 55.56 25.54 3.07
N PRO A 83 55.42 24.90 1.88
CA PRO A 83 54.21 24.18 1.48
C PRO A 83 53.81 23.09 2.47
N THR A 84 52.50 22.84 2.58
CA THR A 84 51.91 21.88 3.53
C THR A 84 51.08 20.78 2.86
N LYS A 85 50.73 20.97 1.58
CA LYS A 85 50.09 19.97 0.71
C LYS A 85 50.90 18.66 0.70
N PRO A 86 50.29 17.50 1.00
CA PRO A 86 51.02 16.25 1.11
C PRO A 86 51.42 15.72 -0.27
N GLY A 87 52.64 15.17 -0.37
CA GLY A 87 53.10 14.49 -1.58
C GLY A 87 52.25 13.28 -1.95
N LYS A 88 52.28 12.87 -3.23
CA LYS A 88 51.47 11.76 -3.77
C LYS A 88 51.58 10.50 -2.90
N GLY A 89 50.44 10.04 -2.36
CA GLY A 89 50.37 8.86 -1.47
C GLY A 89 50.68 9.12 0.01
N ARG A 90 50.82 10.39 0.44
CA ARG A 90 50.95 10.78 1.85
C ARG A 90 49.66 11.46 2.36
N LYS A 91 49.52 11.54 3.68
CA LYS A 91 48.50 12.34 4.39
C LYS A 91 49.14 13.64 4.90
N VAL A 92 48.33 14.64 5.24
CA VAL A 92 48.77 15.84 5.96
C VAL A 92 49.30 15.42 7.34
N ASP A 93 50.48 15.90 7.72
CA ASP A 93 51.03 15.73 9.07
C ASP A 93 50.79 16.99 9.91
N ALA A 94 49.74 16.97 10.74
CA ALA A 94 49.43 18.06 11.67
C ALA A 94 50.53 18.29 12.75
N GLY A 95 51.46 17.35 12.91
CA GLY A 95 52.61 17.48 13.78
C GLY A 95 53.73 18.35 13.22
N ALA A 96 53.81 18.51 11.90
CA ALA A 96 54.97 19.07 11.21
C ALA A 96 55.16 20.60 11.45
N PRO A 97 56.41 21.11 11.55
CA PRO A 97 56.66 22.53 11.85
C PRO A 97 56.09 23.52 10.83
N ASN A 98 56.19 23.21 9.53
CA ASN A 98 55.58 23.99 8.43
C ASN A 98 54.05 24.03 8.54
N VAL A 99 53.43 22.89 8.85
CA VAL A 99 51.97 22.78 9.03
C VAL A 99 51.49 23.62 10.21
N LYS A 100 52.19 23.54 11.36
CA LYS A 100 51.87 24.36 12.54
C LYS A 100 52.08 25.85 12.31
N ALA A 101 53.14 26.23 11.60
CA ALA A 101 53.40 27.64 11.24
C ALA A 101 52.29 28.19 10.32
N TYR A 102 51.88 27.43 9.31
CA TYR A 102 50.84 27.87 8.37
C TYR A 102 49.43 27.86 8.98
N ASP A 103 49.10 26.88 9.84
CA ASP A 103 47.86 26.92 10.64
C ASP A 103 47.78 28.19 11.50
N ALA A 104 48.86 28.52 12.22
CA ALA A 104 48.92 29.73 13.05
C ALA A 104 48.80 31.02 12.22
N HIS A 105 49.39 31.05 11.02
CA HIS A 105 49.24 32.13 10.04
C HIS A 105 47.79 32.30 9.60
N LEU A 106 47.14 31.24 9.11
CA LEU A 106 45.74 31.29 8.67
C LEU A 106 44.81 31.72 9.82
N ARG A 107 44.99 31.18 11.03
CA ARG A 107 44.22 31.61 12.21
C ARG A 107 44.42 33.08 12.57
N LYS A 108 45.63 33.63 12.35
CA LYS A 108 45.90 35.06 12.50
C LYS A 108 45.22 35.87 11.40
N ALA A 109 45.38 35.49 10.13
CA ALA A 109 44.77 36.16 8.98
C ALA A 109 43.24 36.25 9.10
N GLN A 110 42.59 35.19 9.58
CA GLN A 110 41.14 35.18 9.89
C GLN A 110 40.73 36.20 10.94
N ARG A 111 41.49 36.33 12.04
CA ARG A 111 41.26 37.37 13.07
C ARG A 111 41.56 38.78 12.54
N ASP A 112 42.61 38.92 11.72
CA ASP A 112 42.96 40.17 11.03
C ASP A 112 41.96 40.55 9.90
N VAL A 113 41.11 39.62 9.46
CA VAL A 113 39.92 39.89 8.64
C VAL A 113 38.80 40.34 9.57
N ALA A 114 38.30 39.45 10.44
CA ALA A 114 37.12 39.68 11.28
C ALA A 114 37.21 40.98 12.10
N GLY A 115 38.38 41.28 12.69
CA GLY A 115 38.61 42.49 13.47
C GLY A 115 38.45 43.79 12.68
N ARG A 116 38.70 43.81 11.35
CA ARG A 116 38.47 45.00 10.51
C ARG A 116 36.99 45.28 10.23
N HIS A 117 36.14 44.27 10.35
CA HIS A 117 34.68 44.39 10.15
C HIS A 117 33.90 44.37 11.48
N ALA A 118 34.61 44.48 12.62
CA ALA A 118 34.06 44.37 13.98
C ALA A 118 33.26 43.06 14.22
N VAL A 119 33.71 41.97 13.61
CA VAL A 119 33.08 40.64 13.68
C VAL A 119 33.77 39.78 14.72
N GLN A 120 33.00 39.09 15.56
CA GLN A 120 33.53 38.06 16.46
C GLN A 120 33.75 36.75 15.70
N VAL A 121 34.94 36.17 15.85
CA VAL A 121 35.31 34.87 15.27
C VAL A 121 34.77 33.75 16.15
N GLY A 122 33.92 32.90 15.58
CA GLY A 122 33.49 31.64 16.17
C GLY A 122 34.50 30.52 15.92
N GLN A 123 34.07 29.45 15.26
CA GLN A 123 34.92 28.29 14.98
C GLN A 123 35.88 28.58 13.82
N GLN A 124 37.19 28.41 14.04
CA GLN A 124 38.23 28.64 13.02
C GLN A 124 38.65 27.35 12.30
N PHE A 125 38.48 27.33 10.97
CA PHE A 125 38.89 26.26 10.07
C PHE A 125 40.19 26.63 9.34
N THR A 126 41.11 25.68 9.21
CA THR A 126 42.39 25.87 8.48
C THR A 126 42.75 24.68 7.60
N THR A 127 42.42 23.46 8.02
CA THR A 127 42.98 22.25 7.40
C THR A 127 42.33 21.90 6.07
N ALA A 128 41.00 21.75 6.04
CA ALA A 128 40.24 21.43 4.81
C ALA A 128 39.68 22.68 4.11
N LEU A 129 39.47 23.75 4.88
CA LEU A 129 38.93 25.04 4.48
C LEU A 129 39.70 26.12 5.25
N ASN A 130 40.00 27.25 4.62
CA ASN A 130 40.51 28.44 5.31
C ASN A 130 39.34 29.39 5.57
N GLY A 131 38.87 29.50 6.81
CA GLY A 131 37.70 30.33 7.11
C GLY A 131 37.25 30.24 8.57
N PHE A 132 36.15 30.91 8.90
CA PHE A 132 35.58 30.88 10.24
C PHE A 132 34.05 31.01 10.24
N THR A 133 33.37 30.47 11.25
CA THR A 133 31.96 30.79 11.52
C THR A 133 31.83 32.12 12.24
N ALA A 134 30.77 32.88 11.95
CA ALA A 134 30.39 34.08 12.70
C ALA A 134 28.88 34.31 12.62
N THR A 135 28.30 34.94 13.64
CA THR A 135 27.00 35.60 13.53
C THR A 135 27.24 37.00 12.99
N LEU A 136 26.58 37.36 11.89
CA LEU A 136 26.76 38.61 11.16
C LEU A 136 25.40 39.30 10.98
N THR A 137 25.40 40.62 11.01
CA THR A 137 24.31 41.37 10.35
C THR A 137 24.48 41.35 8.84
N ALA A 138 23.39 41.62 8.10
CA ALA A 138 23.39 41.81 6.66
C ALA A 138 24.48 42.80 6.20
N ALA A 139 24.68 43.88 6.97
CA ALA A 139 25.71 44.89 6.70
C ALA A 139 27.14 44.36 6.94
N GLN A 140 27.36 43.52 7.96
CA GLN A 140 28.67 42.89 8.20
C GLN A 140 28.99 41.84 7.14
N ALA A 141 28.01 41.00 6.74
CA ALA A 141 28.18 40.02 5.68
C ALA A 141 28.47 40.68 4.32
N ALA A 142 27.70 41.72 3.95
CA ALA A 142 27.94 42.52 2.75
C ALA A 142 29.20 43.39 2.80
N SER A 143 29.80 43.61 3.98
CA SER A 143 31.09 44.27 4.17
C SER A 143 32.25 43.28 4.00
N LEU A 144 32.16 42.10 4.63
CA LEU A 144 33.13 41.01 4.50
C LEU A 144 33.23 40.51 3.06
N ALA A 145 32.11 40.37 2.35
CA ALA A 145 32.06 39.96 0.94
C ALA A 145 32.72 40.97 -0.04
N LYS A 146 33.24 42.11 0.46
CA LYS A 146 33.98 43.12 -0.31
C LYS A 146 35.45 43.23 0.09
N ASP A 147 35.93 42.54 1.12
CA ASP A 147 37.35 42.49 1.44
C ASP A 147 38.05 41.50 0.50
N SER A 148 39.12 41.95 -0.18
CA SER A 148 39.83 41.15 -1.18
C SER A 148 40.57 39.92 -0.63
N ARG A 149 40.58 39.72 0.69
CA ARG A 149 41.09 38.51 1.37
C ARG A 149 39.98 37.47 1.61
N VAL A 150 38.72 37.83 1.43
CA VAL A 150 37.55 36.94 1.56
C VAL A 150 37.20 36.38 0.18
N LEU A 151 37.12 35.05 0.09
CA LEU A 151 36.74 34.32 -1.12
C LEU A 151 35.21 34.22 -1.27
N THR A 152 34.51 34.00 -0.16
CA THR A 152 33.03 34.01 -0.11
C THR A 152 32.53 34.17 1.32
N VAL A 153 31.31 34.69 1.47
CA VAL A 153 30.52 34.66 2.71
C VAL A 153 29.28 33.81 2.40
N ALA A 154 29.22 32.60 2.96
CA ALA A 154 28.13 31.65 2.75
C ALA A 154 27.32 31.48 4.04
N LYS A 155 26.00 31.23 3.95
CA LYS A 155 25.15 30.99 5.13
C LYS A 155 25.59 29.68 5.80
N ASP A 156 25.56 29.62 7.13
CA ASP A 156 25.88 28.39 7.88
C ASP A 156 24.60 27.53 7.93
N GLU A 157 24.43 26.67 6.93
CA GLU A 157 23.19 25.96 6.64
C GLU A 157 23.08 24.63 7.40
N GLN A 158 21.90 24.39 8.00
CA GLN A 158 21.58 23.11 8.63
C GLN A 158 21.21 22.08 7.58
N ALA A 159 22.06 21.06 7.40
CA ALA A 159 21.65 19.82 6.76
C ALA A 159 20.72 19.05 7.71
N ALA A 160 19.41 19.23 7.56
CA ALA A 160 18.42 18.41 8.22
C ALA A 160 18.36 17.01 7.56
N PRO A 161 18.13 15.93 8.33
CA PRO A 161 17.71 14.65 7.77
C PRO A 161 16.39 14.80 6.99
N ASP A 162 16.27 14.10 5.87
CA ASP A 162 15.00 14.01 5.14
C ASP A 162 14.15 12.89 5.75
N TYR A 163 12.97 13.27 6.24
CA TYR A 163 11.95 12.38 6.79
C TYR A 163 10.71 12.31 5.89
N THR A 164 10.74 12.88 4.68
CA THR A 164 9.55 13.13 3.88
C THR A 164 9.37 12.12 2.75
N SER A 165 8.14 11.64 2.60
CA SER A 165 7.71 10.88 1.42
C SER A 165 7.72 11.74 0.15
N ASN A 166 7.59 13.06 0.28
CA ASN A 166 7.53 14.03 -0.81
C ASN A 166 8.85 14.13 -1.60
N ASP A 167 9.99 14.21 -0.90
CA ASP A 167 11.32 14.24 -1.52
C ASP A 167 11.64 12.92 -2.22
N PHE A 168 11.33 11.78 -1.57
CA PHE A 168 11.47 10.46 -2.18
C PHE A 168 10.61 10.27 -3.44
N MET A 169 9.37 10.77 -3.44
CA MET A 169 8.50 10.82 -4.62
C MET A 169 8.90 11.90 -5.65
N LYS A 170 9.97 12.67 -5.39
CA LYS A 170 10.52 13.72 -6.26
C LYS A 170 9.52 14.85 -6.52
N LEU A 171 8.73 15.22 -5.51
CA LEU A 171 7.87 16.41 -5.58
C LEU A 171 8.68 17.71 -5.46
N THR A 172 9.73 17.70 -4.63
CA THR A 172 10.35 18.88 -4.05
C THR A 172 11.68 19.29 -4.72
N GLY A 173 12.23 20.43 -4.29
CA GLY A 173 13.49 20.97 -4.81
C GLY A 173 13.42 21.48 -6.26
N PRO A 174 14.54 21.99 -6.81
CA PRO A 174 14.55 22.65 -8.13
C PRO A 174 14.29 21.73 -9.34
N GLN A 175 14.34 20.42 -9.15
CA GLN A 175 14.08 19.41 -10.19
C GLN A 175 12.84 18.55 -9.90
N GLY A 176 12.16 18.76 -8.77
CA GLY A 176 10.94 18.03 -8.42
C GLY A 176 9.74 18.43 -9.27
N SER A 177 8.71 17.59 -9.26
CA SER A 177 7.51 17.78 -10.07
C SER A 177 6.75 19.06 -9.73
N TRP A 178 6.70 19.52 -8.46
CA TRP A 178 6.12 20.82 -8.10
C TRP A 178 6.78 21.96 -8.87
N ALA A 179 8.12 22.03 -8.88
CA ALA A 179 8.86 23.06 -9.60
C ALA A 179 8.73 22.91 -11.12
N THR A 180 8.96 21.69 -11.65
CA THR A 180 9.13 21.44 -13.08
C THR A 180 7.84 21.25 -13.87
N GLN A 181 6.74 20.84 -13.24
CA GLN A 181 5.47 20.53 -13.91
C GLN A 181 4.30 21.45 -13.53
N PHE A 182 4.35 22.07 -12.35
CA PHE A 182 3.24 22.88 -11.80
C PHE A 182 3.60 24.35 -11.56
N GLY A 183 4.86 24.75 -11.66
CA GLY A 183 5.28 26.13 -11.39
C GLY A 183 5.33 26.47 -9.90
N GLY A 184 5.78 25.52 -9.09
CA GLY A 184 5.99 25.65 -7.65
C GLY A 184 4.82 25.15 -6.79
N LYS A 185 5.10 24.86 -5.51
CA LYS A 185 4.16 24.33 -4.52
C LYS A 185 2.84 25.11 -4.39
N ALA A 186 2.88 26.44 -4.56
CA ALA A 186 1.69 27.32 -4.52
C ALA A 186 0.69 27.07 -5.67
N ASN A 187 1.08 26.32 -6.70
CA ASN A 187 0.23 25.91 -7.82
C ASN A 187 0.00 24.39 -7.87
N ALA A 188 0.68 23.60 -7.02
CA ALA A 188 0.65 22.15 -7.04
C ALA A 188 -0.70 21.61 -6.51
N GLY A 189 -1.58 21.23 -7.44
CA GLY A 189 -2.97 20.85 -7.14
C GLY A 189 -3.93 22.03 -7.03
N LYS A 190 -3.54 23.23 -7.52
CA LYS A 190 -4.43 24.40 -7.47
C LYS A 190 -5.73 24.11 -8.24
N ALA A 191 -6.85 24.60 -7.67
CA ALA A 191 -8.19 24.51 -8.23
C ALA A 191 -8.78 23.09 -8.33
N THR A 192 -8.27 22.15 -7.54
CA THR A 192 -8.95 20.87 -7.25
C THR A 192 -9.31 20.75 -5.76
N VAL A 193 -10.28 19.89 -5.46
CA VAL A 193 -10.77 19.54 -4.12
C VAL A 193 -10.63 18.03 -3.90
N VAL A 194 -9.94 17.66 -2.83
CA VAL A 194 -9.83 16.28 -2.33
C VAL A 194 -10.88 16.07 -1.25
N GLY A 195 -11.86 15.20 -1.53
CA GLY A 195 -12.74 14.64 -0.52
C GLY A 195 -12.05 13.54 0.27
N VAL A 196 -12.18 13.57 1.60
CA VAL A 196 -11.59 12.62 2.53
C VAL A 196 -12.70 11.98 3.35
N ILE A 197 -12.91 10.68 3.16
CA ILE A 197 -13.95 9.88 3.83
C ILE A 197 -13.25 9.01 4.89
N ASP A 198 -13.39 9.39 6.16
CA ASP A 198 -12.47 8.95 7.23
C ASP A 198 -13.03 9.23 8.66
N THR A 199 -12.19 9.32 9.70
CA THR A 199 -12.55 9.68 11.10
C THR A 199 -12.83 11.18 11.34
N GLY A 200 -12.75 12.02 10.31
CA GLY A 200 -12.99 13.47 10.38
C GLY A 200 -11.73 14.31 10.11
N TYR A 201 -11.65 15.51 10.70
CA TYR A 201 -10.41 16.31 10.71
C TYR A 201 -10.18 17.12 12.00
N THR A 202 -8.95 17.56 12.21
CA THR A 202 -8.55 18.50 13.27
C THR A 202 -8.44 19.93 12.71
N PRO A 203 -9.37 20.86 13.03
CA PRO A 203 -9.37 22.21 12.43
C PRO A 203 -8.17 23.08 12.82
N SER A 204 -7.57 22.82 13.98
CA SER A 204 -6.39 23.53 14.50
C SER A 204 -5.06 22.97 13.99
N ASN A 205 -5.06 21.93 13.16
CA ASN A 205 -3.83 21.34 12.63
C ASN A 205 -3.23 22.25 11.53
N PRO A 206 -1.94 22.65 11.60
CA PRO A 206 -1.33 23.58 10.64
C PRO A 206 -1.42 23.16 9.16
N PHE A 207 -1.55 21.87 8.86
CA PHE A 207 -1.79 21.41 7.48
C PHE A 207 -3.18 21.77 6.93
N LEU A 208 -4.16 22.06 7.78
CA LEU A 208 -5.58 22.22 7.44
C LEU A 208 -6.15 23.61 7.80
N THR A 209 -5.32 24.51 8.34
CA THR A 209 -5.67 25.91 8.57
C THR A 209 -5.78 26.70 7.26
N GLY A 210 -6.53 27.80 7.29
CA GLY A 210 -6.67 28.72 6.17
C GLY A 210 -7.31 30.05 6.59
N ASP A 211 -7.33 31.02 5.69
CA ASP A 211 -7.99 32.30 5.91
C ASP A 211 -9.52 32.15 5.98
N PRO A 212 -10.24 33.00 6.73
CA PRO A 212 -11.69 33.13 6.62
C PRO A 212 -12.11 33.46 5.18
N VAL A 213 -13.04 32.67 4.63
CA VAL A 213 -13.56 32.84 3.27
C VAL A 213 -14.42 34.11 3.20
N LYS A 214 -14.29 34.87 2.11
CA LYS A 214 -14.94 36.20 1.95
C LYS A 214 -16.11 36.11 0.96
N PRO A 215 -17.20 36.89 1.15
CA PRO A 215 -18.26 37.00 0.15
C PRO A 215 -17.74 37.42 -1.22
N LEU A 216 -18.31 36.85 -2.27
CA LEU A 216 -18.05 37.29 -3.64
C LEU A 216 -18.49 38.77 -3.79
N ALA A 217 -17.59 39.63 -4.27
CA ALA A 217 -17.89 41.04 -4.45
C ALA A 217 -19.01 41.25 -5.49
N ALA A 218 -19.92 42.18 -5.23
CA ALA A 218 -21.08 42.41 -6.10
C ALA A 218 -20.67 42.72 -7.55
N GLY A 219 -21.10 41.87 -8.49
CA GLY A 219 -20.75 41.99 -9.91
C GLY A 219 -19.39 41.40 -10.31
N ALA A 220 -18.61 40.84 -9.37
CA ALA A 220 -17.38 40.11 -9.69
C ALA A 220 -17.66 38.67 -10.12
N ALA A 221 -16.85 38.15 -11.04
CA ALA A 221 -16.85 36.73 -11.39
C ALA A 221 -15.96 35.92 -10.42
N PRO A 222 -16.33 34.66 -10.09
CA PRO A 222 -15.46 33.74 -9.37
C PRO A 222 -14.08 33.55 -10.04
N GLN A 223 -13.05 33.31 -9.23
CA GLN A 223 -11.70 33.04 -9.73
C GLN A 223 -11.33 31.56 -9.52
N VAL A 224 -10.71 30.95 -10.54
CA VAL A 224 -10.34 29.53 -10.55
C VAL A 224 -9.36 29.21 -9.41
N GLY A 225 -9.77 28.33 -8.50
CA GLY A 225 -9.02 27.91 -7.32
C GLY A 225 -9.06 28.88 -6.13
N VAL A 226 -9.93 29.90 -6.15
CA VAL A 226 -10.12 30.84 -5.05
C VAL A 226 -11.51 30.63 -4.44
N PRO A 227 -11.62 30.22 -3.16
CA PRO A 227 -12.91 30.05 -2.51
C PRO A 227 -13.54 31.40 -2.15
N TYR A 228 -14.86 31.45 -2.18
CA TYR A 228 -15.70 32.61 -1.85
C TYR A 228 -16.97 32.14 -1.12
N LEU A 229 -17.60 33.03 -0.35
CA LEU A 229 -18.97 32.80 0.13
C LEU A 229 -19.96 33.25 -0.95
N ASP A 230 -20.93 32.40 -1.25
CA ASP A 230 -22.01 32.69 -2.19
C ASP A 230 -23.17 33.49 -1.55
N THR A 231 -24.29 33.61 -2.26
CA THR A 231 -25.48 34.35 -1.79
C THR A 231 -26.13 33.74 -0.54
N ASP A 232 -25.88 32.46 -0.29
CA ASP A 232 -26.50 31.70 0.79
C ASP A 232 -25.55 31.64 2.01
N GLY A 233 -24.35 32.22 1.89
CA GLY A 233 -23.27 32.12 2.86
C GLY A 233 -22.49 30.80 2.80
N THR A 234 -22.70 29.97 1.76
CA THR A 234 -21.99 28.69 1.61
C THR A 234 -20.61 28.91 1.00
N ILE A 235 -19.60 28.13 1.42
CA ILE A 235 -18.28 28.15 0.77
C ILE A 235 -18.39 27.48 -0.60
N ALA A 236 -18.07 28.24 -1.64
CA ALA A 236 -18.00 27.77 -3.01
C ALA A 236 -16.62 28.07 -3.64
N MET A 237 -16.24 27.30 -4.66
CA MET A 237 -15.00 27.52 -5.41
C MET A 237 -15.16 27.09 -6.87
N LEU A 238 -14.80 27.98 -7.81
CA LEU A 238 -14.67 27.62 -9.22
C LEU A 238 -13.42 26.73 -9.41
N LYS A 239 -13.61 25.51 -9.90
CA LYS A 239 -12.57 24.49 -10.08
C LYS A 239 -11.87 24.61 -11.45
N GLY A 240 -10.81 23.82 -11.64
CA GLY A 240 -10.04 23.78 -12.89
C GLY A 240 -10.79 23.21 -14.11
N ASP A 241 -11.84 22.41 -13.89
CA ASP A 241 -12.72 21.86 -14.93
C ASP A 241 -13.82 22.84 -15.41
N GLY A 242 -13.95 23.99 -14.74
CA GLY A 242 -14.99 24.99 -14.98
C GLY A 242 -16.30 24.74 -14.22
N GLN A 243 -16.38 23.67 -13.42
CA GLN A 243 -17.48 23.44 -12.49
C GLN A 243 -17.23 24.19 -11.16
N THR A 244 -18.27 24.30 -10.33
CA THR A 244 -18.19 24.95 -9.02
C THR A 244 -18.37 23.90 -7.92
N PHE A 245 -17.37 23.79 -7.04
CA PHE A 245 -17.54 23.11 -5.75
C PHE A 245 -18.43 23.98 -4.85
N LYS A 246 -19.38 23.39 -4.12
CA LYS A 246 -20.16 24.05 -3.04
C LYS A 246 -20.45 23.02 -1.96
N GLY A 247 -20.00 23.27 -0.72
CA GLY A 247 -20.14 22.30 0.37
C GLY A 247 -20.40 22.94 1.74
N GLU A 248 -20.92 22.13 2.66
CA GLU A 248 -21.39 22.56 3.97
C GLU A 248 -20.31 22.45 5.05
N CYS A 249 -20.24 23.43 5.96
CA CYS A 249 -19.55 23.26 7.23
C CYS A 249 -20.56 22.89 8.32
N GLN A 250 -20.86 21.59 8.42
CA GLN A 250 -21.98 21.06 9.21
C GLN A 250 -21.72 21.25 10.71
N PRO A 251 -22.57 22.00 11.45
CA PRO A 251 -22.43 22.16 12.89
C PRO A 251 -22.66 20.83 13.62
N GLY A 252 -21.87 20.57 14.66
CA GLY A 252 -21.96 19.38 15.50
C GLY A 252 -23.16 19.40 16.47
N GLN A 253 -23.43 18.25 17.06
CA GLN A 253 -24.56 18.02 17.97
C GLN A 253 -24.09 17.31 19.24
N GLY A 254 -24.86 17.42 20.34
CA GLY A 254 -24.54 16.73 21.60
C GLY A 254 -23.13 17.03 22.10
N THR A 255 -22.28 16.00 22.23
CA THR A 255 -20.86 16.14 22.60
C THR A 255 -20.08 17.01 21.60
N GLY A 256 -20.42 16.94 20.32
CA GLY A 256 -19.77 17.69 19.24
C GLY A 256 -20.26 19.13 19.05
N ALA A 257 -21.21 19.62 19.87
CA ALA A 257 -21.83 20.94 19.71
C ALA A 257 -20.87 22.15 19.88
N ALA A 258 -19.62 21.93 20.29
CA ALA A 258 -18.56 22.93 20.27
C ALA A 258 -18.04 23.24 18.85
N PHE A 259 -18.32 22.39 17.85
CA PHE A 259 -18.09 22.67 16.43
C PHE A 259 -19.33 23.41 15.87
N ASP A 260 -19.28 24.73 15.83
CA ASP A 260 -20.42 25.59 15.46
C ASP A 260 -20.63 25.78 13.95
N GLY A 261 -19.82 25.12 13.11
CA GLY A 261 -19.82 25.29 11.65
C GLY A 261 -18.97 26.48 11.15
N SER A 262 -18.30 27.25 12.02
CA SER A 262 -17.44 28.37 11.60
C SER A 262 -16.01 27.98 11.20
N ALA A 263 -15.61 26.72 11.44
CA ALA A 263 -14.21 26.28 11.33
C ALA A 263 -13.68 26.10 9.90
N CYS A 264 -14.57 25.97 8.91
CA CYS A 264 -14.20 25.84 7.50
C CYS A 264 -13.67 27.17 6.95
N ASN A 265 -12.69 27.08 6.05
CA ASN A 265 -11.76 28.16 5.75
C ASN A 265 -11.23 28.05 4.31
N SER A 266 -10.26 28.87 3.92
CA SER A 266 -9.71 28.88 2.55
C SER A 266 -8.91 27.62 2.16
N LYS A 267 -8.77 26.64 3.07
CA LYS A 267 -8.12 25.33 2.87
C LYS A 267 -9.11 24.16 2.96
N VAL A 268 -9.89 24.08 4.04
CA VAL A 268 -10.97 23.09 4.23
C VAL A 268 -12.31 23.76 3.90
N LEU A 269 -12.92 23.43 2.75
CA LEU A 269 -14.11 24.11 2.24
C LEU A 269 -15.42 23.56 2.78
N SER A 270 -15.44 22.26 3.11
CA SER A 270 -16.62 21.50 3.55
C SER A 270 -16.18 20.52 4.64
N ALA A 271 -17.01 20.34 5.65
CA ALA A 271 -16.78 19.42 6.75
C ALA A 271 -18.13 18.88 7.25
N ARG A 272 -18.37 17.60 7.00
CA ARG A 272 -19.66 16.92 7.17
C ARG A 272 -19.46 15.60 7.93
N TYR A 273 -20.50 15.09 8.56
CA TYR A 273 -20.44 13.86 9.35
C TYR A 273 -21.74 13.03 9.25
N PHE A 274 -21.58 11.71 9.25
CA PHE A 274 -22.65 10.74 8.99
C PHE A 274 -22.73 9.76 10.16
N ALA A 275 -23.42 10.21 11.22
CA ALA A 275 -23.47 9.52 12.52
C ALA A 275 -24.65 8.56 12.67
N ASP A 276 -25.70 8.68 11.85
CA ASP A 276 -26.99 7.98 12.01
C ASP A 276 -26.91 6.49 12.38
N PRO A 277 -26.13 5.62 11.69
CA PRO A 277 -26.05 4.21 12.07
C PRO A 277 -25.26 4.01 13.38
N PHE A 278 -24.18 4.76 13.63
CA PHE A 278 -23.45 4.73 14.90
C PHE A 278 -24.34 5.17 16.07
N LEU A 279 -25.16 6.21 15.88
CA LEU A 279 -26.12 6.68 16.89
C LEU A 279 -27.25 5.68 17.16
N ALA A 280 -27.59 4.82 16.18
CA ALA A 280 -28.58 3.77 16.31
C ALA A 280 -28.01 2.45 16.89
N THR A 281 -26.73 2.16 16.67
CA THR A 281 -26.06 0.94 17.14
C THR A 281 -25.41 1.10 18.52
N VAL A 282 -24.74 2.23 18.79
CA VAL A 282 -23.93 2.44 20.01
C VAL A 282 -24.64 3.44 20.94
N THR A 283 -25.05 2.99 22.13
CA THR A 283 -25.71 3.86 23.11
C THR A 283 -24.70 4.84 23.75
N PRO A 284 -25.13 5.99 24.31
CA PRO A 284 -24.22 7.01 24.83
C PRO A 284 -23.23 6.53 25.90
N GLU A 285 -23.56 5.44 26.61
CA GLU A 285 -22.77 4.85 27.68
C GLU A 285 -21.57 4.02 27.17
N HIS A 286 -21.62 3.59 25.90
CA HIS A 286 -20.62 2.73 25.25
C HIS A 286 -19.72 3.49 24.26
N ARG A 287 -19.99 4.76 23.99
CA ARG A 287 -19.15 5.59 23.11
C ARG A 287 -17.85 5.96 23.81
N ALA A 288 -16.77 6.14 23.06
CA ALA A 288 -15.51 6.58 23.64
C ALA A 288 -15.72 7.93 24.36
N PRO A 289 -15.19 8.14 25.58
CA PRO A 289 -15.41 9.38 26.34
C PRO A 289 -15.03 10.67 25.60
N GLU A 290 -14.10 10.55 24.66
CA GLU A 290 -13.60 11.61 23.80
C GLU A 290 -14.45 11.87 22.53
N GLU A 291 -15.44 11.03 22.18
CA GLU A 291 -16.12 11.07 20.89
C GLU A 291 -17.12 12.24 20.73
N LEU A 292 -16.99 12.95 19.61
CA LEU A 292 -17.65 14.20 19.27
C LEU A 292 -18.54 14.01 18.03
N ILE A 293 -19.86 14.06 18.21
CA ILE A 293 -20.86 13.99 17.12
C ILE A 293 -20.81 15.26 16.25
N SER A 294 -19.80 15.32 15.38
CA SER A 294 -19.35 16.48 14.61
C SER A 294 -18.31 16.01 13.55
N PRO A 295 -17.84 16.87 12.63
CA PRO A 295 -16.73 16.53 11.73
C PRO A 295 -15.34 16.40 12.41
N VAL A 296 -15.24 16.59 13.74
CA VAL A 296 -13.96 16.60 14.46
C VAL A 296 -13.40 15.19 14.59
N ASP A 297 -12.11 15.08 14.26
CA ASP A 297 -11.32 13.85 14.37
C ASP A 297 -10.82 13.62 15.80
N VAL A 298 -11.21 12.48 16.37
CA VAL A 298 -10.75 12.03 17.69
C VAL A 298 -9.67 10.94 17.55
N GLY A 299 -9.81 10.03 16.56
CA GLY A 299 -8.89 8.91 16.28
C GLY A 299 -7.63 9.26 15.47
N SER A 300 -7.49 10.51 15.00
CA SER A 300 -6.36 11.06 14.21
C SER A 300 -6.19 10.59 12.76
N HIS A 301 -6.86 9.52 12.36
CA HIS A 301 -6.64 8.87 11.07
C HIS A 301 -7.01 9.80 9.90
N GLY A 302 -8.19 10.43 9.94
CA GLY A 302 -8.65 11.39 8.94
C GLY A 302 -7.83 12.68 8.86
N THR A 303 -7.31 13.17 9.99
CA THR A 303 -6.34 14.29 9.99
C THR A 303 -5.05 13.89 9.27
N HIS A 304 -4.58 12.65 9.48
CA HIS A 304 -3.35 12.12 8.87
C HIS A 304 -3.51 11.90 7.36
N THR A 305 -4.62 11.32 6.93
CA THR A 305 -4.87 11.09 5.49
C THR A 305 -5.16 12.39 4.74
N ALA A 306 -5.94 13.32 5.32
CA ALA A 306 -6.19 14.64 4.73
C ALA A 306 -4.91 15.48 4.59
N SER A 307 -4.09 15.54 5.64
CA SER A 307 -2.83 16.28 5.61
C SER A 307 -1.78 15.63 4.68
N THR A 308 -1.73 14.30 4.59
CA THR A 308 -0.90 13.59 3.60
C THR A 308 -1.31 13.93 2.16
N ALA A 309 -2.61 13.86 1.83
CA ALA A 309 -3.07 14.10 0.46
C ALA A 309 -2.90 15.56 0.03
N ALA A 310 -3.35 16.49 0.87
CA ALA A 310 -3.50 17.89 0.50
C ALA A 310 -3.26 18.86 1.67
N GLY A 311 -2.42 18.52 2.65
CA GLY A 311 -1.97 19.47 3.68
C GLY A 311 -1.22 20.68 3.10
N ASN A 312 -1.31 21.83 3.78
CA ASN A 312 -0.62 23.08 3.43
C ASN A 312 0.89 22.90 3.18
N ALA A 313 1.46 23.77 2.35
CA ALA A 313 2.91 23.88 2.21
C ALA A 313 3.56 24.59 3.40
N ASP A 314 4.87 24.38 3.57
CA ASP A 314 5.74 25.05 4.53
C ASP A 314 5.34 24.87 6.02
N VAL A 315 4.69 23.75 6.34
CA VAL A 315 4.35 23.39 7.72
C VAL A 315 5.57 22.81 8.43
N HIS A 316 6.02 23.49 9.49
CA HIS A 316 7.02 22.99 10.43
C HIS A 316 6.41 21.92 11.33
N MET A 317 7.15 20.83 11.56
CA MET A 317 6.68 19.65 12.28
C MET A 317 7.61 19.34 13.45
N SER A 318 7.02 19.11 14.63
CA SER A 318 7.74 18.56 15.78
C SER A 318 6.88 17.57 16.55
N ILE A 319 7.53 16.61 17.22
CA ILE A 319 6.88 15.60 18.07
C ILE A 319 7.73 15.45 19.33
N ALA A 320 7.13 15.55 20.52
CA ALA A 320 7.80 15.42 21.82
C ALA A 320 9.05 16.31 21.95
N GLY A 321 9.00 17.51 21.37
CA GLY A 321 10.13 18.46 21.33
C GLY A 321 11.26 18.11 20.37
N THR A 322 11.13 17.06 19.56
CA THR A 322 12.05 16.74 18.45
C THR A 322 11.56 17.41 17.18
N ASP A 323 12.45 18.14 16.51
CA ASP A 323 12.20 18.83 15.23
C ASP A 323 12.36 17.84 14.06
N PHE A 324 11.35 17.77 13.17
CA PHE A 324 11.35 16.94 11.96
C PHE A 324 11.36 17.77 10.67
N GLY A 325 11.67 19.07 10.77
CA GLY A 325 11.81 19.98 9.65
C GLY A 325 10.46 20.49 9.13
N VAL A 326 10.41 20.75 7.83
CA VAL A 326 9.27 21.38 7.14
C VAL A 326 8.78 20.45 6.03
N SER A 327 7.47 20.24 5.94
CA SER A 327 6.85 19.37 4.94
C SER A 327 5.57 19.99 4.35
N SER A 328 4.81 19.18 3.61
CA SER A 328 3.57 19.55 2.92
C SER A 328 2.73 18.29 2.67
N GLY A 329 1.45 18.43 2.35
CA GLY A 329 0.75 17.38 1.62
C GLY A 329 1.24 17.26 0.17
N VAL A 330 0.88 16.18 -0.51
CA VAL A 330 1.30 15.92 -1.91
C VAL A 330 0.77 16.99 -2.89
N ALA A 331 -0.46 17.46 -2.68
CA ALA A 331 -1.10 18.52 -3.45
C ALA A 331 -1.38 19.76 -2.56
N PRO A 332 -0.36 20.54 -2.17
CA PRO A 332 -0.51 21.54 -1.11
C PRO A 332 -1.36 22.76 -1.50
N ALA A 333 -1.57 23.02 -2.80
CA ALA A 333 -2.49 24.05 -3.29
C ALA A 333 -3.93 23.55 -3.52
N ALA A 334 -4.17 22.24 -3.44
CA ALA A 334 -5.52 21.67 -3.47
C ALA A 334 -6.28 22.00 -2.18
N LYS A 335 -7.60 21.91 -2.25
CA LYS A 335 -8.51 22.12 -1.12
C LYS A 335 -9.01 20.79 -0.57
N VAL A 336 -9.53 20.81 0.65
CA VAL A 336 -10.04 19.62 1.34
C VAL A 336 -11.54 19.74 1.58
N ALA A 337 -12.27 18.64 1.41
CA ALA A 337 -13.62 18.45 1.90
C ALA A 337 -13.63 17.19 2.80
N VAL A 338 -14.20 17.28 3.99
CA VAL A 338 -14.11 16.22 5.02
C VAL A 338 -15.47 15.57 5.24
N TYR A 339 -15.50 14.24 5.28
CA TYR A 339 -16.72 13.46 5.47
C TYR A 339 -16.46 12.38 6.54
N LYS A 340 -16.83 12.65 7.81
CA LYS A 340 -16.65 11.70 8.92
C LYS A 340 -17.66 10.56 8.82
N VAL A 341 -17.18 9.33 8.68
CA VAL A 341 -17.99 8.10 8.62
C VAL A 341 -17.55 7.03 9.63
N CYS A 342 -16.39 7.23 10.26
CA CYS A 342 -15.80 6.35 11.27
C CYS A 342 -15.92 6.98 12.66
N TRP A 343 -16.19 6.14 13.67
CA TRP A 343 -16.54 6.55 15.04
C TRP A 343 -15.89 5.64 16.09
N GLU A 344 -15.55 6.18 17.27
CA GLU A 344 -14.87 5.45 18.36
C GLU A 344 -15.81 5.04 19.51
N ASP A 345 -15.65 3.83 20.06
CA ASP A 345 -16.46 3.26 21.15
C ASP A 345 -15.65 2.30 22.08
N ASP A 346 -16.33 1.61 23.00
CA ASP A 346 -15.72 0.69 23.97
C ASP A 346 -15.70 -0.80 23.56
N ASP A 347 -16.36 -1.17 22.45
CA ASP A 347 -16.33 -2.52 21.86
C ASP A 347 -15.81 -2.49 20.40
N PRO A 348 -14.63 -3.07 20.11
CA PRO A 348 -14.04 -3.07 18.76
C PRO A 348 -14.84 -3.86 17.70
N ASN A 349 -16.03 -4.40 18.03
CA ASN A 349 -16.99 -4.98 17.10
C ASN A 349 -18.11 -4.02 16.68
N THR A 350 -18.31 -2.89 17.36
CA THR A 350 -19.32 -1.86 17.03
C THR A 350 -18.73 -0.50 16.64
N GLY A 351 -17.46 -0.25 16.97
CA GLY A 351 -16.71 0.91 16.49
C GLY A 351 -16.34 0.85 15.02
N GLY A 352 -15.81 1.97 14.51
CA GLY A 352 -15.30 2.09 13.14
C GLY A 352 -16.32 2.64 12.14
N CYS A 353 -16.22 2.17 10.90
CA CYS A 353 -16.77 2.85 9.72
C CYS A 353 -17.98 2.12 9.12
N TYR A 354 -19.12 2.81 9.02
CA TYR A 354 -20.39 2.20 8.62
C TYR A 354 -20.64 2.35 7.11
N SER A 355 -20.94 1.25 6.41
CA SER A 355 -21.10 1.26 4.93
C SER A 355 -22.21 2.20 4.43
N SER A 356 -23.30 2.37 5.18
CA SER A 356 -24.35 3.35 4.88
C SER A 356 -23.85 4.79 5.00
N SER A 357 -23.07 5.10 6.04
CA SER A 357 -22.38 6.38 6.18
C SER A 357 -21.37 6.62 5.05
N SER A 358 -20.61 5.60 4.63
CA SER A 358 -19.71 5.68 3.47
C SER A 358 -20.47 5.98 2.17
N VAL A 359 -21.61 5.35 1.91
CA VAL A 359 -22.45 5.65 0.73
C VAL A 359 -22.99 7.08 0.79
N ALA A 360 -23.51 7.52 1.94
CA ALA A 360 -24.01 8.89 2.12
C ALA A 360 -22.89 9.95 1.98
N ALA A 361 -21.67 9.66 2.44
CA ALA A 361 -20.50 10.50 2.24
C ALA A 361 -20.07 10.60 0.76
N ILE A 362 -20.18 9.51 0.00
CA ILE A 362 -19.88 9.51 -1.44
C ILE A 362 -20.94 10.32 -2.21
N ASP A 363 -22.24 10.14 -1.90
CA ASP A 363 -23.34 10.90 -2.50
C ASP A 363 -23.23 12.41 -2.20
N ALA A 364 -22.91 12.76 -0.95
CA ALA A 364 -22.58 14.12 -0.55
C ALA A 364 -21.36 14.66 -1.30
N ALA A 365 -20.28 13.88 -1.46
CA ALA A 365 -19.07 14.35 -2.16
C ALA A 365 -19.28 14.53 -3.67
N ILE A 366 -20.12 13.69 -4.30
CA ILE A 366 -20.56 13.88 -5.69
C ILE A 366 -21.35 15.19 -5.81
N THR A 367 -22.27 15.44 -4.89
CA THR A 367 -23.12 16.64 -4.87
C THR A 367 -22.33 17.92 -4.58
N ASP A 368 -21.39 17.88 -3.63
CA ASP A 368 -20.51 18.99 -3.28
C ASP A 368 -19.52 19.31 -4.43
N GLY A 369 -19.22 18.32 -5.30
CA GLY A 369 -18.47 18.48 -6.55
C GLY A 369 -16.96 18.24 -6.46
N VAL A 370 -16.49 17.33 -5.59
CA VAL A 370 -15.05 17.02 -5.43
C VAL A 370 -14.42 16.46 -6.71
N ASP A 371 -13.11 16.63 -6.90
CA ASP A 371 -12.37 16.07 -8.05
C ASP A 371 -11.76 14.69 -7.73
N VAL A 372 -11.43 14.48 -6.45
CA VAL A 372 -10.74 13.29 -5.95
C VAL A 372 -11.38 12.82 -4.67
N LEU A 373 -11.48 11.50 -4.49
CA LEU A 373 -11.82 10.86 -3.22
C LEU A 373 -10.64 10.03 -2.70
N ASN A 374 -10.30 10.23 -1.42
CA ASN A 374 -9.49 9.30 -0.64
C ASN A 374 -10.38 8.47 0.29
N TYR A 375 -10.32 7.14 0.16
CA TYR A 375 -11.00 6.19 1.04
C TYR A 375 -9.98 5.25 1.68
N SER A 376 -9.53 5.60 2.87
CA SER A 376 -8.43 4.91 3.57
C SER A 376 -8.90 3.82 4.55
N ILE A 377 -10.06 3.24 4.23
CA ILE A 377 -10.81 2.28 5.03
C ILE A 377 -10.82 0.92 4.30
N SER A 378 -10.87 -0.18 5.06
CA SER A 378 -11.00 -1.54 4.54
C SER A 378 -12.25 -1.74 3.67
N GLY A 379 -12.28 -2.83 2.91
CA GLY A 379 -13.42 -3.21 2.06
C GLY A 379 -13.62 -4.72 1.99
N ASN A 380 -14.40 -5.19 1.02
CA ASN A 380 -14.47 -6.60 0.63
C ASN A 380 -13.15 -7.10 0.02
N THR A 381 -13.03 -8.41 -0.22
CA THR A 381 -11.90 -9.06 -0.93
C THR A 381 -12.35 -9.94 -2.10
N ASP A 382 -13.65 -10.19 -2.18
CA ASP A 382 -14.34 -11.29 -2.85
C ASP A 382 -15.50 -10.83 -3.77
N SER A 383 -15.82 -9.52 -3.76
CA SER A 383 -16.82 -8.91 -4.63
C SER A 383 -16.28 -7.63 -5.31
N THR A 384 -16.92 -7.22 -6.41
CA THR A 384 -16.70 -5.93 -7.08
C THR A 384 -17.91 -4.99 -6.95
N THR A 385 -18.96 -5.40 -6.23
CA THR A 385 -20.33 -4.86 -6.31
C THR A 385 -21.01 -4.64 -4.96
N ASP A 386 -20.24 -4.48 -3.87
CA ASP A 386 -20.82 -3.99 -2.62
C ASP A 386 -21.38 -2.55 -2.77
N PRO A 387 -22.25 -2.08 -1.86
CA PRO A 387 -22.86 -0.75 -1.97
C PRO A 387 -21.86 0.41 -2.03
N VAL A 388 -20.71 0.32 -1.34
CA VAL A 388 -19.68 1.37 -1.34
C VAL A 388 -18.90 1.34 -2.65
N ALA A 389 -18.55 0.16 -3.18
CA ALA A 389 -17.99 0.04 -4.52
C ALA A 389 -18.94 0.57 -5.61
N LEU A 390 -20.25 0.30 -5.52
CA LEU A 390 -21.24 0.82 -6.47
C LEU A 390 -21.45 2.34 -6.33
N ALA A 391 -21.33 2.91 -5.12
CA ALA A 391 -21.27 4.35 -4.94
C ALA A 391 -20.01 4.95 -5.61
N PHE A 392 -18.85 4.30 -5.50
CA PHE A 392 -17.64 4.71 -6.22
C PHE A 392 -17.74 4.55 -7.75
N LEU A 393 -18.57 3.65 -8.28
CA LEU A 393 -18.86 3.59 -9.72
C LEU A 393 -19.49 4.91 -10.15
N ASN A 394 -20.53 5.35 -9.42
CA ASN A 394 -21.23 6.61 -9.71
C ASN A 394 -20.32 7.84 -9.51
N ALA A 395 -19.44 7.83 -8.50
CA ALA A 395 -18.42 8.88 -8.35
C ALA A 395 -17.46 8.93 -9.55
N ALA A 396 -16.92 7.79 -9.97
CA ALA A 396 -16.05 7.72 -11.15
C ALA A 396 -16.79 8.10 -12.45
N SER A 397 -18.11 7.81 -12.54
CA SER A 397 -18.98 8.22 -13.63
C SER A 397 -19.29 9.73 -13.64
N ALA A 398 -19.29 10.38 -12.48
CA ALA A 398 -19.33 11.85 -12.35
C ALA A 398 -17.97 12.51 -12.65
N GLY A 399 -16.91 11.73 -12.92
CA GLY A 399 -15.57 12.21 -13.24
C GLY A 399 -14.60 12.23 -12.05
N ILE A 400 -15.01 11.75 -10.88
CA ILE A 400 -14.24 11.83 -9.63
C ILE A 400 -13.21 10.70 -9.56
N PHE A 401 -11.93 11.03 -9.38
CA PHE A 401 -10.87 10.04 -9.24
C PHE A 401 -10.86 9.43 -7.83
N VAL A 402 -11.01 8.11 -7.71
CA VAL A 402 -11.08 7.41 -6.41
C VAL A 402 -9.79 6.63 -6.13
N ALA A 403 -9.17 6.92 -4.98
CA ALA A 403 -8.06 6.17 -4.41
C ALA A 403 -8.50 5.44 -3.12
N ASN A 404 -8.20 4.15 -3.04
CA ASN A 404 -8.57 3.28 -1.93
C ASN A 404 -7.35 2.57 -1.35
N SER A 405 -7.29 2.42 -0.03
CA SER A 405 -6.28 1.59 0.65
C SER A 405 -6.44 0.11 0.29
N ALA A 406 -5.39 -0.54 -0.21
CA ALA A 406 -5.46 -1.94 -0.65
C ALA A 406 -5.65 -2.99 0.47
N GLY A 407 -5.56 -2.59 1.75
CA GLY A 407 -5.73 -3.48 2.91
C GLY A 407 -4.41 -3.76 3.64
N ASN A 408 -4.50 -4.10 4.93
CA ASN A 408 -3.35 -4.31 5.82
C ASN A 408 -3.22 -5.77 6.30
N SER A 409 -3.75 -6.73 5.52
CA SER A 409 -3.86 -8.15 5.87
C SER A 409 -2.84 -9.05 5.16
N GLY A 410 -1.80 -8.47 4.55
CA GLY A 410 -0.69 -9.19 3.93
C GLY A 410 0.24 -9.88 4.95
N PRO A 411 1.19 -10.72 4.48
CA PRO A 411 1.59 -10.93 3.09
C PRO A 411 0.89 -12.11 2.38
N THR A 412 -0.14 -12.71 3.00
CA THR A 412 -0.89 -13.83 2.40
C THR A 412 -1.53 -13.41 1.07
N PRO A 413 -1.47 -14.24 0.00
CA PRO A 413 -2.18 -13.97 -1.26
C PRO A 413 -3.68 -13.80 -1.09
N SER A 414 -4.31 -13.10 -2.03
CA SER A 414 -5.77 -12.88 -2.08
C SER A 414 -6.36 -12.21 -0.83
N THR A 415 -5.64 -11.23 -0.30
CA THR A 415 -6.03 -10.39 0.85
C THR A 415 -6.35 -8.94 0.45
N VAL A 416 -6.21 -8.60 -0.84
CA VAL A 416 -6.41 -7.25 -1.39
C VAL A 416 -7.88 -6.81 -1.37
N ASN A 417 -8.11 -5.59 -0.89
CA ASN A 417 -9.41 -4.95 -0.85
C ASN A 417 -9.75 -4.15 -2.12
N HIS A 418 -11.03 -3.83 -2.27
CA HIS A 418 -11.57 -2.92 -3.30
C HIS A 418 -11.27 -3.43 -4.72
N ALA A 419 -11.82 -4.59 -5.06
CA ALA A 419 -11.50 -5.31 -6.30
C ALA A 419 -11.97 -4.62 -7.59
N SER A 420 -12.90 -3.66 -7.49
CA SER A 420 -13.59 -3.07 -8.65
C SER A 420 -12.66 -2.31 -9.60
N PRO A 421 -12.96 -2.31 -10.92
CA PRO A 421 -12.05 -1.73 -11.92
C PRO A 421 -12.01 -0.20 -11.92
N TRP A 422 -13.10 0.46 -11.50
CA TRP A 422 -13.26 1.93 -11.49
C TRP A 422 -12.55 2.66 -10.33
N VAL A 423 -12.10 1.93 -9.30
CA VAL A 423 -11.29 2.48 -8.19
C VAL A 423 -9.80 2.13 -8.32
N THR A 424 -8.93 2.93 -7.71
CA THR A 424 -7.47 2.69 -7.67
C THR A 424 -7.07 2.14 -6.31
N SER A 425 -6.77 0.84 -6.22
CA SER A 425 -6.38 0.18 -4.96
C SER A 425 -4.87 0.28 -4.73
N VAL A 426 -4.46 0.88 -3.61
CA VAL A 426 -3.09 1.36 -3.39
C VAL A 426 -2.34 0.53 -2.35
N ALA A 427 -1.21 -0.06 -2.76
CA ALA A 427 -0.31 -0.82 -1.90
C ALA A 427 0.66 0.08 -1.10
N ALA A 428 1.04 -0.36 0.10
CA ALA A 428 1.98 0.34 0.95
C ALA A 428 3.42 -0.09 0.66
N SER A 429 4.30 0.89 0.46
CA SER A 429 5.74 0.69 0.31
C SER A 429 6.56 1.58 1.25
N THR A 430 7.78 1.14 1.54
CA THR A 430 8.78 1.92 2.29
C THR A 430 9.35 3.04 1.45
N PHE A 431 9.86 4.07 2.13
CA PHE A 431 10.82 5.03 1.60
C PHE A 431 12.04 5.06 2.54
N PRO A 432 13.22 5.52 2.09
CA PRO A 432 14.37 5.74 2.97
C PRO A 432 14.06 6.84 4.00
N GLY A 433 14.62 6.72 5.20
CA GLY A 433 14.57 7.78 6.20
C GLY A 433 15.45 7.44 7.40
N ASP A 434 15.98 8.46 8.08
CA ASP A 434 16.92 8.30 9.20
C ASP A 434 16.24 7.89 10.53
N LEU A 435 15.05 7.29 10.46
CA LEU A 435 14.28 6.75 11.58
C LEU A 435 14.84 5.38 12.04
N VAL A 436 16.15 5.34 12.24
CA VAL A 436 16.93 4.12 12.46
C VAL A 436 17.56 4.15 13.84
N GLY A 437 17.56 3.01 14.52
CA GLY A 437 18.25 2.78 15.78
C GLY A 437 19.07 1.49 15.74
N THR A 438 19.95 1.34 16.73
CA THR A 438 20.72 0.12 16.95
C THR A 438 20.48 -0.43 18.35
N VAL A 439 20.06 -1.70 18.44
CA VAL A 439 20.18 -2.48 19.68
C VAL A 439 21.64 -2.93 19.79
N VAL A 440 22.36 -2.38 20.76
CA VAL A 440 23.75 -2.74 21.07
C VAL A 440 23.76 -3.67 22.26
N VAL A 441 24.34 -4.86 22.10
CA VAL A 441 24.46 -5.89 23.15
C VAL A 441 25.84 -5.79 23.80
N SER A 442 25.94 -6.11 25.09
CA SER A 442 27.19 -6.06 25.88
C SER A 442 28.34 -6.93 25.37
N ASP A 443 28.07 -7.91 24.52
CA ASP A 443 29.10 -8.73 23.84
C ASP A 443 29.66 -8.06 22.56
N GLY A 444 29.21 -6.84 22.23
CA GLY A 444 29.60 -6.09 21.04
C GLY A 444 28.70 -6.33 19.82
N SER A 445 27.72 -7.23 19.90
CA SER A 445 26.75 -7.45 18.82
C SER A 445 25.84 -6.24 18.61
N LYS A 446 25.42 -6.03 17.37
CA LYS A 446 24.58 -4.90 16.97
C LYS A 446 23.50 -5.34 16.00
N TYR A 447 22.28 -4.90 16.25
CA TYR A 447 21.11 -5.19 15.42
C TYR A 447 20.45 -3.88 15.06
N ARG A 448 20.26 -3.61 13.76
CA ARG A 448 19.56 -2.41 13.29
C ARG A 448 18.06 -2.62 13.44
N GLY A 449 17.31 -1.55 13.73
CA GLY A 449 15.87 -1.53 13.54
C GLY A 449 15.32 -0.11 13.35
N ALA A 450 14.01 -0.01 13.15
CA ALA A 450 13.26 1.23 13.11
C ALA A 450 13.13 1.88 14.51
N THR A 451 13.16 3.22 14.59
CA THR A 451 12.81 3.98 15.80
C THR A 451 12.51 5.46 15.54
N VAL A 452 11.64 6.04 16.38
CA VAL A 452 11.45 7.50 16.58
C VAL A 452 11.72 7.92 18.04
N MET A 453 12.34 7.06 18.85
CA MET A 453 12.47 7.28 20.30
C MET A 453 13.09 8.65 20.63
N SER A 454 12.55 9.37 21.62
CA SER A 454 13.07 10.69 22.00
C SER A 454 14.43 10.59 22.70
N GLY A 455 14.57 9.67 23.66
CA GLY A 455 15.80 9.37 24.40
C GLY A 455 16.32 7.94 24.22
N GLU A 456 17.60 7.74 24.49
CA GLU A 456 18.28 6.44 24.44
C GLU A 456 18.16 5.66 25.75
N VAL A 457 18.28 4.33 25.69
CA VAL A 457 18.34 3.46 26.87
C VAL A 457 19.73 2.84 26.95
N LYS A 458 20.35 2.88 28.13
CA LYS A 458 21.74 2.41 28.32
C LYS A 458 21.87 1.31 29.37
N ASP A 459 22.62 0.28 28.99
CA ASP A 459 23.13 -0.82 29.82
C ASP A 459 22.08 -1.46 30.74
N LYS A 460 20.93 -1.83 30.17
CA LYS A 460 19.83 -2.49 30.89
C LYS A 460 19.83 -3.98 30.63
N GLN A 461 19.42 -4.78 31.63
CA GLN A 461 19.13 -6.20 31.38
C GLN A 461 17.95 -6.30 30.41
N PRO A 462 18.04 -7.14 29.37
CA PRO A 462 16.90 -7.53 28.56
C PRO A 462 16.05 -8.58 29.31
N VAL A 463 14.79 -8.74 28.92
CA VAL A 463 13.98 -9.92 29.26
C VAL A 463 13.07 -10.27 28.09
N LEU A 464 12.99 -11.54 27.71
CA LEU A 464 11.99 -11.99 26.74
C LEU A 464 10.61 -11.95 27.40
N ALA A 465 9.62 -11.33 26.76
CA ALA A 465 8.31 -11.09 27.36
C ALA A 465 7.61 -12.38 27.82
N GLN A 466 7.76 -13.48 27.07
CA GLN A 466 7.33 -14.84 27.46
C GLN A 466 7.88 -15.32 28.82
N ASN A 467 9.11 -14.92 29.18
CA ASN A 467 9.72 -15.27 30.48
C ASN A 467 9.31 -14.30 31.58
N ALA A 468 8.70 -13.17 31.22
CA ALA A 468 8.20 -12.13 32.11
C ALA A 468 6.68 -12.21 32.37
N ALA A 469 6.02 -13.28 31.90
CA ALA A 469 4.57 -13.47 32.03
C ALA A 469 4.09 -13.53 33.50
N LEU A 470 2.88 -13.01 33.74
CA LEU A 470 2.06 -13.33 34.91
C LEU A 470 1.55 -14.78 34.86
N ALA A 471 1.23 -15.35 36.03
CA ALA A 471 0.75 -16.73 36.11
C ALA A 471 -0.60 -16.89 35.38
N GLY A 472 -0.66 -17.81 34.41
CA GLY A 472 -1.86 -18.09 33.61
C GLY A 472 -2.07 -17.18 32.39
N ALA A 473 -1.27 -16.11 32.23
CA ALA A 473 -1.37 -15.21 31.10
C ALA A 473 -1.06 -15.91 29.76
N GLN A 474 -1.96 -15.76 28.78
CA GLN A 474 -1.72 -16.17 27.39
C GLN A 474 -1.01 -15.07 26.62
N ASP A 475 -0.33 -15.42 25.52
CA ASP A 475 0.30 -14.51 24.56
C ASP A 475 1.20 -13.41 25.16
N ALA A 476 1.77 -13.66 26.33
CA ALA A 476 2.69 -12.73 26.99
C ALA A 476 3.95 -12.45 26.15
N ASN A 477 4.30 -13.32 25.21
CA ASN A 477 5.35 -13.04 24.21
C ASN A 477 5.01 -11.84 23.32
N LEU A 478 3.72 -11.59 23.07
CA LEU A 478 3.23 -10.43 22.32
C LEU A 478 3.14 -9.15 23.17
N CYS A 479 3.44 -9.19 24.47
CA CYS A 479 3.22 -8.06 25.39
C CYS A 479 1.77 -7.52 25.35
N MET A 480 0.80 -8.44 25.44
CA MET A 480 -0.63 -8.11 25.55
C MET A 480 -0.90 -7.34 26.86
N ALA A 481 -1.88 -6.43 26.85
CA ALA A 481 -2.24 -5.64 28.03
C ALA A 481 -2.55 -6.53 29.24
N GLY A 482 -1.96 -6.21 30.40
CA GLY A 482 -2.13 -6.95 31.65
C GLY A 482 -1.42 -8.30 31.74
N THR A 483 -0.54 -8.67 30.80
CA THR A 483 0.13 -9.99 30.80
C THR A 483 1.53 -10.01 31.42
N LEU A 484 2.20 -8.86 31.55
CA LEU A 484 3.55 -8.76 32.09
C LEU A 484 3.58 -8.57 33.62
N ASP A 485 4.47 -9.32 34.27
CA ASP A 485 4.73 -9.29 35.70
C ASP A 485 5.68 -8.13 36.05
N PRO A 486 5.23 -7.11 36.80
CA PRO A 486 6.06 -5.96 37.15
C PRO A 486 7.32 -6.35 37.93
N ALA A 487 7.28 -7.41 38.74
CA ALA A 487 8.45 -7.89 39.49
C ALA A 487 9.53 -8.49 38.58
N LYS A 488 9.17 -8.94 37.37
CA LYS A 488 10.11 -9.45 36.36
C LYS A 488 10.60 -8.36 35.40
N VAL A 489 9.79 -7.33 35.16
CA VAL A 489 10.01 -6.29 34.12
C VAL A 489 10.61 -4.98 34.64
N THR A 490 10.36 -4.59 35.90
CA THR A 490 10.77 -3.28 36.43
C THR A 490 12.25 -2.97 36.17
N GLY A 491 12.52 -1.84 35.49
CA GLY A 491 13.88 -1.36 35.20
C GLY A 491 14.60 -2.02 34.02
N LYS A 492 13.95 -2.95 33.30
CA LYS A 492 14.53 -3.72 32.18
C LYS A 492 14.06 -3.24 30.80
N VAL A 493 14.73 -3.74 29.76
CA VAL A 493 14.24 -3.68 28.37
C VAL A 493 13.51 -4.97 28.05
N VAL A 494 12.28 -4.89 27.54
CA VAL A 494 11.46 -6.07 27.21
C VAL A 494 11.56 -6.38 25.72
N VAL A 495 11.80 -7.64 25.36
CA VAL A 495 11.74 -8.12 23.97
C VAL A 495 10.35 -8.69 23.72
N CYS A 496 9.56 -7.98 22.92
CA CYS A 496 8.19 -8.33 22.54
C CYS A 496 8.15 -8.82 21.09
N ASP A 497 7.40 -9.88 20.83
CA ASP A 497 7.13 -10.35 19.48
C ASP A 497 6.07 -9.47 18.80
N ARG A 498 6.23 -9.18 17.51
CA ARG A 498 5.14 -8.67 16.69
C ARG A 498 4.09 -9.76 16.49
N GLY A 499 2.82 -9.37 16.54
CA GLY A 499 1.67 -10.26 16.40
C GLY A 499 0.40 -9.43 16.18
N VAL A 500 -0.75 -9.97 16.62
CA VAL A 500 -2.08 -9.47 16.27
C VAL A 500 -2.50 -8.15 16.94
N ASN A 501 -1.93 -7.81 18.10
CA ASN A 501 -2.22 -6.55 18.81
C ASN A 501 -1.33 -5.39 18.35
N ALA A 502 -1.82 -4.15 18.53
CA ALA A 502 -1.17 -2.97 17.98
C ALA A 502 0.22 -2.76 18.60
N ARG A 503 1.14 -2.23 17.78
CA ARG A 503 2.57 -2.10 18.14
C ARG A 503 2.79 -1.14 19.30
N VAL A 504 1.94 -0.12 19.43
CA VAL A 504 1.97 0.87 20.53
C VAL A 504 1.52 0.26 21.86
N ASP A 505 0.47 -0.57 21.90
CA ASP A 505 -0.05 -1.22 23.12
C ASP A 505 1.04 -2.02 23.84
N LYS A 506 1.89 -2.72 23.07
CA LYS A 506 3.03 -3.49 23.58
C LYS A 506 3.94 -2.61 24.43
N SER A 507 4.23 -1.39 23.95
CA SER A 507 5.05 -0.42 24.69
C SER A 507 4.31 0.22 25.88
N ALA A 508 2.98 0.33 25.83
CA ALA A 508 2.17 0.79 26.95
C ALA A 508 2.10 -0.26 28.07
N GLU A 509 1.98 -1.54 27.73
CA GLU A 509 2.07 -2.66 28.66
C GLU A 509 3.46 -2.76 29.31
N VAL A 510 4.54 -2.61 28.52
CA VAL A 510 5.91 -2.54 29.04
C VAL A 510 6.07 -1.36 30.02
N LYS A 511 5.50 -0.19 29.71
CA LYS A 511 5.47 0.97 30.62
C LYS A 511 4.69 0.68 31.91
N ARG A 512 3.50 0.08 31.80
CA ARG A 512 2.65 -0.32 32.95
C ARG A 512 3.37 -1.30 33.88
N ALA A 513 4.14 -2.23 33.32
CA ALA A 513 4.94 -3.19 34.08
C ALA A 513 6.31 -2.64 34.57
N GLY A 514 6.55 -1.32 34.44
CA GLY A 514 7.77 -0.66 34.94
C GLY A 514 9.02 -0.83 34.07
N GLY A 515 8.86 -1.32 32.84
CA GLY A 515 9.95 -1.45 31.87
C GLY A 515 10.41 -0.09 31.35
N VAL A 516 11.69 0.02 31.02
CA VAL A 516 12.34 1.29 30.62
C VAL A 516 12.67 1.37 29.13
N GLY A 517 12.33 0.34 28.36
CA GLY A 517 12.48 0.30 26.91
C GLY A 517 11.95 -1.02 26.34
N MET A 518 11.81 -1.09 25.02
CA MET A 518 11.32 -2.28 24.32
C MET A 518 12.19 -2.59 23.09
N VAL A 519 12.30 -3.87 22.76
CA VAL A 519 12.69 -4.30 21.41
C VAL A 519 11.51 -5.06 20.82
N LEU A 520 10.93 -4.53 19.75
CA LEU A 520 9.90 -5.21 18.98
C LEU A 520 10.60 -6.05 17.90
N VAL A 521 10.27 -7.33 17.77
CA VAL A 521 10.90 -8.21 16.77
C VAL A 521 9.90 -8.80 15.79
N ASN A 522 10.20 -8.67 14.49
CA ASN A 522 9.54 -9.46 13.46
C ASN A 522 10.13 -10.88 13.48
N LEU A 523 9.28 -11.91 13.58
CA LEU A 523 9.74 -13.31 13.54
C LEU A 523 9.99 -13.81 12.11
N THR A 524 9.41 -13.14 11.11
CA THR A 524 9.57 -13.36 9.66
C THR A 524 9.81 -12.01 8.96
N PRO A 525 10.42 -11.96 7.75
CA PRO A 525 10.69 -10.68 7.09
C PRO A 525 9.41 -9.88 6.81
N SER A 526 9.36 -8.64 7.31
CA SER A 526 8.20 -7.74 7.19
C SER A 526 8.66 -6.27 7.03
N SER A 527 7.77 -5.29 7.20
CA SER A 527 8.14 -3.88 7.35
C SER A 527 8.77 -3.62 8.72
N GLU A 528 9.68 -2.67 8.80
CA GLU A 528 10.12 -2.05 10.06
C GLU A 528 9.32 -0.75 10.25
N ASP A 529 8.51 -0.72 11.30
CA ASP A 529 7.59 0.37 11.60
C ASP A 529 8.09 1.15 12.84
N SER A 530 8.22 2.47 12.71
CA SER A 530 8.79 3.40 13.69
C SER A 530 7.70 4.11 14.49
N ASP A 531 6.78 3.36 15.13
CA ASP A 531 5.64 3.97 15.84
C ASP A 531 6.09 4.84 17.03
N LEU A 532 5.27 5.82 17.41
CA LEU A 532 5.50 6.62 18.62
C LEU A 532 5.17 5.78 19.87
N HIS A 533 6.18 5.06 20.36
CA HIS A 533 6.04 4.14 21.48
C HIS A 533 6.05 4.83 22.87
N SER A 534 5.32 4.23 23.81
CA SER A 534 5.21 4.67 25.22
C SER A 534 6.51 4.56 26.03
N VAL A 535 7.49 3.79 25.55
CA VAL A 535 8.88 3.71 26.04
C VAL A 535 9.84 3.71 24.83
N PRO A 536 11.12 4.10 25.00
CA PRO A 536 12.12 3.99 23.94
C PRO A 536 12.15 2.58 23.35
N THR A 537 11.96 2.49 22.03
CA THR A 537 11.72 1.22 21.34
C THR A 537 12.55 1.15 20.07
N ILE A 538 13.11 -0.03 19.77
CA ILE A 538 13.68 -0.32 18.45
C ILE A 538 12.97 -1.56 17.88
N HIS A 539 12.52 -1.45 16.64
CA HIS A 539 11.77 -2.49 15.93
C HIS A 539 12.68 -3.17 14.89
N VAL A 540 13.12 -4.40 15.20
CA VAL A 540 14.16 -5.14 14.47
C VAL A 540 13.55 -6.22 13.57
N ASN A 541 13.85 -6.18 12.26
CA ASN A 541 13.35 -7.17 11.30
C ASN A 541 14.00 -8.56 11.44
N ALA A 542 13.37 -9.59 10.87
CA ALA A 542 14.07 -10.84 10.60
C ALA A 542 15.12 -10.65 9.47
N PRO A 543 16.27 -11.34 9.51
CA PRO A 543 16.68 -12.38 10.45
C PRO A 543 17.32 -11.87 11.76
N ASP A 544 17.59 -10.57 11.87
CA ASP A 544 18.25 -9.95 13.04
C ASP A 544 17.44 -10.15 14.34
N GLY A 545 16.11 -9.96 14.30
CA GLY A 545 15.20 -10.07 15.45
C GLY A 545 15.18 -11.46 16.10
N PRO A 546 14.94 -12.56 15.34
CA PRO A 546 15.06 -13.92 15.85
C PRO A 546 16.45 -14.26 16.40
N ALA A 547 17.52 -13.77 15.76
CA ALA A 547 18.88 -13.95 16.24
C ALA A 547 19.14 -13.23 17.58
N LEU A 548 18.56 -12.04 17.76
CA LEU A 548 18.59 -11.29 19.02
C LEU A 548 17.78 -12.00 20.12
N LYS A 549 16.58 -12.52 19.83
CA LYS A 549 15.81 -13.37 20.79
C LYS A 549 16.64 -14.57 21.25
N ALA A 550 17.23 -15.31 20.30
CA ALA A 550 18.01 -16.50 20.61
C ALA A 550 19.25 -16.19 21.46
N LYS A 551 19.92 -15.05 21.20
CA LYS A 551 21.04 -14.56 22.02
C LYS A 551 20.62 -14.24 23.45
N ILE A 552 19.52 -13.52 23.64
CA ILE A 552 19.00 -13.14 24.96
C ILE A 552 18.44 -14.36 25.73
N ALA A 553 17.95 -15.39 25.02
CA ALA A 553 17.57 -16.66 25.64
C ALA A 553 18.78 -17.47 26.15
N ALA A 554 19.93 -17.35 25.48
CA ALA A 554 21.12 -18.16 25.77
C ALA A 554 22.00 -17.59 26.90
N ASP A 555 22.03 -16.28 27.09
CA ASP A 555 22.79 -15.62 28.16
C ASP A 555 21.98 -14.51 28.86
N PRO A 556 21.47 -14.74 30.09
CA PRO A 556 20.72 -13.75 30.86
C PRO A 556 21.61 -12.72 31.57
N ALA A 557 22.95 -12.82 31.48
CA ALA A 557 23.88 -11.82 32.02
C ALA A 557 24.16 -10.66 31.05
N LEU A 558 23.73 -10.77 29.80
CA LEU A 558 23.87 -9.71 28.80
C LEU A 558 23.11 -8.43 29.24
N THR A 559 23.62 -7.28 28.82
CA THR A 559 22.86 -6.03 28.80
C THR A 559 22.65 -5.54 27.37
N VAL A 560 21.61 -4.73 27.19
CA VAL A 560 21.28 -4.06 25.92
C VAL A 560 21.21 -2.55 26.14
N SER A 561 21.64 -1.83 25.10
CA SER A 561 21.40 -0.40 24.94
C SER A 561 20.60 -0.15 23.66
N LEU A 562 19.65 0.78 23.70
CA LEU A 562 18.86 1.25 22.56
C LEU A 562 19.41 2.62 22.16
N VAL A 563 20.12 2.67 21.04
CA VAL A 563 20.93 3.83 20.60
C VAL A 563 20.39 4.37 19.27
N LYS A 564 20.46 5.68 19.05
CA LYS A 564 20.03 6.33 17.80
C LYS A 564 21.02 6.10 16.66
N GLY A 565 20.50 6.06 15.43
CA GLY A 565 21.26 5.85 14.21
C GLY A 565 21.71 4.40 13.98
N ASP A 566 22.26 4.14 12.80
CA ASP A 566 22.89 2.86 12.50
C ASP A 566 24.35 2.81 12.99
N LEU A 567 24.64 1.87 13.88
CA LEU A 567 25.99 1.53 14.31
C LEU A 567 26.45 0.18 13.75
N THR A 568 25.63 -0.50 12.93
CA THR A 568 25.97 -1.80 12.32
C THR A 568 26.92 -1.68 11.14
N GLY A 569 26.84 -0.60 10.35
CA GLY A 569 27.62 -0.43 9.13
C GLY A 569 27.12 -1.28 7.95
N LYS A 570 25.90 -1.82 8.04
CA LYS A 570 25.21 -2.46 6.90
C LYS A 570 24.86 -1.39 5.84
N PRO A 571 24.65 -1.76 4.55
CA PRO A 571 24.03 -0.87 3.56
C PRO A 571 22.69 -0.30 4.06
N ALA A 572 22.22 0.80 3.49
CA ALA A 572 20.86 1.29 3.76
C ALA A 572 19.80 0.24 3.39
N SER A 573 18.68 0.20 4.11
CA SER A 573 17.60 -0.75 3.84
C SER A 573 16.98 -0.49 2.45
N PRO A 574 16.69 -1.52 1.63
CA PRO A 574 16.15 -1.32 0.28
C PRO A 574 14.80 -0.57 0.27
N ALA A 575 14.65 0.34 -0.69
CA ALA A 575 13.40 1.06 -0.95
C ALA A 575 13.24 1.36 -2.45
N PRO A 576 12.00 1.44 -2.98
CA PRO A 576 10.75 1.19 -2.28
C PRO A 576 10.45 -0.32 -2.18
N GLN A 577 10.37 -0.82 -0.96
CA GLN A 577 10.01 -2.21 -0.66
C GLN A 577 8.53 -2.27 -0.28
N ILE A 578 7.77 -3.24 -0.79
CA ILE A 578 6.39 -3.44 -0.33
C ILE A 578 6.38 -3.84 1.15
N ALA A 579 5.50 -3.22 1.92
CA ALA A 579 5.33 -3.47 3.34
C ALA A 579 4.81 -4.90 3.59
N GLY A 580 5.29 -5.56 4.65
CA GLY A 580 4.87 -6.93 4.96
C GLY A 580 3.36 -7.05 5.18
N PHE A 581 2.75 -6.06 5.84
CA PHE A 581 1.30 -5.98 6.06
C PHE A 581 0.49 -5.61 4.81
N SER A 582 1.09 -5.05 3.75
CA SER A 582 0.31 -4.61 2.58
C SER A 582 -0.38 -5.81 1.97
N SER A 583 -1.71 -5.78 1.87
CA SER A 583 -2.51 -6.86 1.29
C SER A 583 -2.13 -7.15 -0.16
N ARG A 584 -2.35 -8.40 -0.59
CA ARG A 584 -1.84 -8.96 -1.85
C ARG A 584 -2.95 -9.48 -2.74
N GLY A 585 -2.73 -9.41 -4.05
CA GLY A 585 -3.52 -10.14 -5.05
C GLY A 585 -3.23 -11.65 -5.07
N PRO A 586 -3.79 -12.38 -6.05
CA PRO A 586 -4.84 -11.93 -6.99
C PRO A 586 -6.16 -11.67 -6.26
N SER A 587 -7.00 -10.76 -6.77
CA SER A 587 -8.38 -10.68 -6.28
C SER A 587 -9.18 -11.85 -6.83
N LEU A 588 -10.01 -12.48 -5.98
CA LEU A 588 -10.85 -13.60 -6.36
C LEU A 588 -12.23 -13.16 -6.89
N ALA A 589 -12.60 -11.90 -6.70
CA ALA A 589 -13.90 -11.31 -7.05
C ALA A 589 -14.29 -11.38 -8.55
N SER A 590 -13.31 -11.62 -9.42
CA SER A 590 -13.50 -11.92 -10.84
C SER A 590 -12.54 -13.03 -11.29
N GLY A 591 -12.44 -14.10 -10.50
CA GLY A 591 -11.67 -15.32 -10.81
C GLY A 591 -10.14 -15.18 -10.88
N GLY A 592 -9.60 -13.98 -10.67
CA GLY A 592 -8.19 -13.63 -10.88
C GLY A 592 -7.89 -12.87 -12.18
N ASP A 593 -8.91 -12.53 -13.00
CA ASP A 593 -8.74 -11.82 -14.27
C ASP A 593 -8.57 -10.29 -14.11
N LEU A 594 -8.83 -9.75 -12.91
CA LEU A 594 -8.54 -8.36 -12.55
C LEU A 594 -7.27 -8.28 -11.68
N LEU A 595 -6.26 -7.57 -12.17
CA LEU A 595 -5.00 -7.37 -11.45
C LEU A 595 -5.18 -6.32 -10.34
N LYS A 596 -4.92 -6.73 -9.09
CA LYS A 596 -4.95 -5.88 -7.89
C LYS A 596 -3.78 -6.25 -6.97
N PRO A 597 -3.22 -5.32 -6.19
CA PRO A 597 -3.48 -3.87 -6.18
C PRO A 597 -3.07 -3.19 -7.51
N ASP A 598 -3.49 -1.95 -7.73
CA ASP A 598 -3.25 -1.23 -9.00
C ASP A 598 -1.85 -0.58 -9.05
N VAL A 599 -1.43 0.05 -7.95
CA VAL A 599 -0.17 0.80 -7.83
C VAL A 599 0.31 0.84 -6.37
N ALA A 600 1.59 1.14 -6.13
CA ALA A 600 2.16 1.35 -4.79
C ALA A 600 2.59 2.80 -4.55
N ALA A 601 2.51 3.23 -3.29
CA ALA A 601 2.95 4.56 -2.83
C ALA A 601 3.59 4.48 -1.41
N PRO A 602 4.19 5.56 -0.89
CA PRO A 602 4.73 5.59 0.46
C PRO A 602 3.63 5.32 1.50
N GLY A 603 3.81 4.31 2.35
CA GLY A 603 2.79 3.87 3.31
C GLY A 603 3.35 3.26 4.60
N VAL A 604 4.62 3.48 4.88
CA VAL A 604 5.32 3.02 6.09
C VAL A 604 6.05 4.23 6.69
N ASN A 605 5.85 4.51 7.97
CA ASN A 605 6.47 5.63 8.70
C ASN A 605 6.19 7.01 8.06
N VAL A 606 4.97 7.24 7.59
CA VAL A 606 4.55 8.52 7.00
C VAL A 606 4.28 9.52 8.12
N LEU A 607 5.00 10.65 8.09
CA LEU A 607 4.80 11.78 9.00
C LEU A 607 3.77 12.76 8.42
N ALA A 608 2.67 12.96 9.13
CA ALA A 608 1.65 13.94 8.77
C ALA A 608 0.96 14.50 10.04
N GLY A 609 -0.10 15.28 9.87
CA GLY A 609 -0.88 15.82 10.99
C GLY A 609 -1.70 14.76 11.72
N VAL A 610 -1.91 14.93 13.02
CA VAL A 610 -2.78 14.06 13.84
C VAL A 610 -3.72 14.90 14.72
N SER A 611 -4.67 14.23 15.39
CA SER A 611 -5.51 14.88 16.39
C SER A 611 -4.79 14.96 17.75
N PRO A 612 -4.75 16.14 18.39
CA PRO A 612 -4.18 16.30 19.73
C PRO A 612 -5.01 15.57 20.80
N ILE A 613 -6.24 15.13 20.48
CA ILE A 613 -7.11 14.36 21.38
C ILE A 613 -6.47 12.99 21.67
N ALA A 614 -6.29 12.15 20.64
CA ALA A 614 -5.61 10.86 20.81
C ALA A 614 -4.11 10.96 21.10
N ASN A 615 -3.42 12.04 20.68
CA ASN A 615 -1.96 12.14 20.74
C ASN A 615 -1.44 13.03 21.90
N ASN A 616 -2.19 13.15 22.99
CA ASN A 616 -1.74 13.85 24.22
C ASN A 616 -1.31 15.32 23.97
N GLY A 617 -1.93 16.01 23.01
CA GLY A 617 -1.60 17.38 22.61
C GLY A 617 -0.70 17.52 21.38
N GLU A 618 -0.04 16.44 20.91
CA GLU A 618 0.79 16.48 19.70
C GLU A 618 -0.06 16.72 18.45
N GLN A 619 0.45 17.54 17.52
CA GLN A 619 -0.22 17.84 16.24
C GLN A 619 0.33 17.06 15.04
N PHE A 620 1.43 16.31 15.22
CA PHE A 620 2.08 15.54 14.17
C PHE A 620 2.38 14.11 14.63
N GLY A 621 2.39 13.15 13.70
CA GLY A 621 2.56 11.74 14.04
C GLY A 621 2.99 10.86 12.87
N PHE A 622 3.69 9.79 13.20
CA PHE A 622 4.08 8.73 12.26
C PHE A 622 3.02 7.63 12.21
N MET A 623 2.56 7.27 11.01
CA MET A 623 1.66 6.13 10.81
C MET A 623 2.13 5.23 9.65
N SER A 624 1.75 3.95 9.71
CA SER A 624 2.02 2.93 8.69
C SER A 624 0.74 2.19 8.33
N GLY A 625 0.41 2.16 7.03
CA GLY A 625 -0.77 1.49 6.49
C GLY A 625 -0.91 1.73 4.99
N THR A 626 -1.67 0.89 4.29
CA THR A 626 -2.20 1.22 2.96
C THR A 626 -3.10 2.46 3.00
N SER A 627 -3.68 2.73 4.17
CA SER A 627 -4.35 3.98 4.57
C SER A 627 -3.47 5.22 4.48
N MET A 628 -2.13 5.10 4.57
CA MET A 628 -1.20 6.22 4.34
C MET A 628 -0.71 6.24 2.89
N ALA A 629 -0.78 5.12 2.15
CA ALA A 629 -0.45 5.06 0.73
C ALA A 629 -1.56 5.65 -0.17
N SER A 630 -2.82 5.37 0.15
CA SER A 630 -4.01 5.91 -0.53
C SER A 630 -4.01 7.45 -0.66
N PRO A 631 -3.81 8.24 0.41
CA PRO A 631 -3.82 9.70 0.31
C PRO A 631 -2.65 10.26 -0.53
N HIS A 632 -1.50 9.59 -0.60
CA HIS A 632 -0.45 9.99 -1.55
C HIS A 632 -0.95 9.90 -3.00
N ILE A 633 -1.66 8.81 -3.36
CA ILE A 633 -2.25 8.64 -4.70
C ILE A 633 -3.42 9.61 -4.94
N ALA A 634 -4.25 9.88 -3.93
CA ALA A 634 -5.27 10.92 -4.01
C ALA A 634 -4.64 12.31 -4.30
N GLY A 635 -3.58 12.66 -3.57
CA GLY A 635 -2.80 13.86 -3.83
C GLY A 635 -2.19 13.90 -5.23
N VAL A 636 -1.59 12.81 -5.71
CA VAL A 636 -1.12 12.74 -7.12
C VAL A 636 -2.28 12.87 -8.11
N GLY A 637 -3.48 12.36 -7.80
CA GLY A 637 -4.70 12.60 -8.59
C GLY A 637 -5.06 14.09 -8.67
N ALA A 638 -5.02 14.79 -7.53
CA ALA A 638 -5.27 16.23 -7.45
C ALA A 638 -4.20 17.07 -8.17
N LEU A 639 -2.94 16.62 -8.18
CA LEU A 639 -1.88 17.17 -9.03
C LEU A 639 -2.18 16.96 -10.52
N VAL A 640 -2.53 15.73 -10.94
CA VAL A 640 -2.82 15.41 -12.34
C VAL A 640 -4.01 16.20 -12.86
N LEU A 641 -5.12 16.24 -12.12
CA LEU A 641 -6.33 16.99 -12.51
C LEU A 641 -6.12 18.51 -12.44
N GLY A 642 -5.31 19.02 -11.50
CA GLY A 642 -4.93 20.44 -11.45
C GLY A 642 -4.14 20.94 -12.68
N LYS A 643 -3.60 20.02 -13.50
CA LYS A 643 -2.93 20.30 -14.78
C LYS A 643 -3.70 19.80 -16.01
N ASN A 644 -4.49 18.74 -15.85
CA ASN A 644 -5.28 18.09 -16.89
C ASN A 644 -6.74 17.91 -16.43
N PRO A 645 -7.51 19.00 -16.22
CA PRO A 645 -8.82 18.96 -15.53
C PRO A 645 -9.94 18.27 -16.32
N THR A 646 -9.67 17.81 -17.54
CA THR A 646 -10.63 17.10 -18.40
C THR A 646 -10.28 15.61 -18.61
N TRP A 647 -9.30 15.08 -17.87
CA TRP A 647 -9.00 13.65 -17.88
C TRP A 647 -10.00 12.86 -17.04
N THR A 648 -10.42 11.70 -17.53
CA THR A 648 -11.29 10.79 -16.76
C THR A 648 -10.53 10.14 -15.59
N PRO A 649 -11.23 9.63 -14.56
CA PRO A 649 -10.63 8.79 -13.52
C PRO A 649 -9.79 7.62 -14.06
N ALA A 650 -10.25 6.98 -15.15
CA ALA A 650 -9.51 5.92 -15.82
C ALA A 650 -8.21 6.42 -16.48
N MET A 651 -8.21 7.62 -17.07
CA MET A 651 -6.99 8.23 -17.61
C MET A 651 -5.99 8.61 -16.51
N VAL A 652 -6.46 9.16 -15.38
CA VAL A 652 -5.62 9.45 -14.20
C VAL A 652 -4.99 8.16 -13.64
N LYS A 653 -5.84 7.15 -13.38
CA LYS A 653 -5.40 5.79 -12.95
C LYS A 653 -4.40 5.20 -13.94
N SER A 654 -4.69 5.24 -15.24
CA SER A 654 -3.80 4.72 -16.27
C SER A 654 -2.46 5.45 -16.30
N ALA A 655 -2.43 6.77 -16.13
CA ALA A 655 -1.19 7.53 -16.15
C ALA A 655 -0.28 7.19 -14.97
N MET A 656 -0.86 6.98 -13.77
CA MET A 656 -0.13 6.51 -12.59
C MET A 656 0.45 5.12 -12.80
N MET A 657 -0.38 4.18 -13.27
CA MET A 657 0.06 2.79 -13.48
C MET A 657 1.11 2.67 -14.59
N THR A 658 0.91 3.30 -15.75
CA THR A 658 1.81 3.08 -16.90
C THR A 658 3.16 3.79 -16.83
N THR A 659 3.33 4.71 -15.87
CA THR A 659 4.58 5.46 -15.64
C THR A 659 5.34 5.05 -14.37
N ALA A 660 4.73 4.19 -13.54
CA ALA A 660 5.31 3.64 -12.32
C ALA A 660 6.67 2.97 -12.53
N TYR A 661 7.48 2.89 -11.47
CA TYR A 661 8.81 2.29 -11.49
C TYR A 661 8.92 1.04 -10.58
N PRO A 662 9.86 0.12 -10.86
CA PRO A 662 9.93 -1.15 -10.14
C PRO A 662 10.17 -1.00 -8.63
N LEU A 663 9.55 -1.89 -7.87
CA LEU A 663 9.74 -2.09 -6.44
C LEU A 663 10.93 -3.03 -6.18
N VAL A 664 11.41 -3.07 -4.95
CA VAL A 664 12.47 -3.99 -4.50
C VAL A 664 12.01 -4.95 -3.40
N ASN A 665 12.71 -6.07 -3.28
CA ASN A 665 12.59 -7.01 -2.18
C ASN A 665 13.53 -6.60 -1.02
N ALA A 666 13.40 -7.23 0.15
CA ALA A 666 14.19 -6.91 1.34
C ALA A 666 15.71 -7.17 1.21
N ASP A 667 16.15 -7.89 0.18
CA ASP A 667 17.56 -8.10 -0.17
C ASP A 667 18.09 -7.11 -1.22
N GLY A 668 17.24 -6.21 -1.73
CA GLY A 668 17.56 -5.26 -2.80
C GLY A 668 17.42 -5.82 -4.23
N SER A 669 16.99 -7.08 -4.39
CA SER A 669 16.61 -7.60 -5.71
C SER A 669 15.31 -6.95 -6.21
N ALA A 670 15.09 -6.91 -7.52
CA ALA A 670 13.87 -6.36 -8.10
C ALA A 670 12.66 -7.24 -7.75
N ASN A 671 11.55 -6.62 -7.33
CA ASN A 671 10.29 -7.33 -7.17
C ASN A 671 9.66 -7.55 -8.56
N THR A 672 9.27 -8.80 -8.85
CA THR A 672 8.66 -9.21 -10.13
C THR A 672 7.24 -9.76 -9.96
N ASN A 673 6.62 -9.56 -8.79
CA ASN A 673 5.27 -10.02 -8.48
C ASN A 673 4.29 -8.82 -8.47
N PRO A 674 3.48 -8.61 -9.52
CA PRO A 674 2.56 -7.47 -9.56
C PRO A 674 1.41 -7.60 -8.55
N PHE A 675 1.18 -8.77 -7.95
CA PHE A 675 0.24 -8.91 -6.83
C PHE A 675 0.75 -8.30 -5.51
N ASP A 676 2.01 -7.84 -5.44
CA ASP A 676 2.55 -7.14 -4.29
C ASP A 676 2.28 -5.62 -4.33
N GLY A 677 2.33 -5.01 -5.52
CA GLY A 677 2.31 -3.55 -5.69
C GLY A 677 1.79 -3.04 -7.03
N GLY A 678 1.05 -3.87 -7.76
CA GLY A 678 0.46 -3.53 -9.05
C GLY A 678 1.49 -3.26 -10.13
N ALA A 679 1.39 -2.08 -10.77
CA ALA A 679 2.33 -1.65 -11.79
C ALA A 679 3.72 -1.20 -11.25
N GLY A 680 3.85 -0.98 -9.93
CA GLY A 680 5.06 -0.48 -9.30
C GLY A 680 4.82 0.72 -8.39
N HIS A 681 5.89 1.39 -7.96
CA HIS A 681 5.81 2.62 -7.18
C HIS A 681 5.51 3.83 -8.09
N VAL A 682 4.62 4.73 -7.67
CA VAL A 682 4.18 5.89 -8.45
C VAL A 682 5.33 6.84 -8.86
N ASP A 683 5.35 7.30 -10.11
CA ASP A 683 6.35 8.27 -10.59
C ASP A 683 5.76 9.65 -10.89
N THR A 684 5.82 10.54 -9.89
CA THR A 684 5.33 11.93 -10.02
C THR A 684 6.08 12.72 -11.10
N THR A 685 7.28 12.30 -11.53
CA THR A 685 8.07 12.98 -12.57
C THR A 685 7.56 12.72 -13.99
N LYS A 686 6.67 11.71 -14.17
CA LYS A 686 6.14 11.31 -15.48
C LYS A 686 4.61 11.31 -15.58
N VAL A 687 3.90 11.21 -14.45
CA VAL A 687 2.45 10.98 -14.40
C VAL A 687 1.59 11.98 -15.19
N THR A 688 2.03 13.23 -15.39
CA THR A 688 1.26 14.22 -16.16
C THR A 688 1.47 14.16 -17.68
N ASP A 689 2.35 13.27 -18.17
CA ASP A 689 2.69 13.12 -19.60
C ASP A 689 3.10 11.65 -19.92
N PRO A 690 2.17 10.67 -19.78
CA PRO A 690 2.44 9.24 -19.91
C PRO A 690 2.55 8.77 -21.38
N GLY A 691 2.28 9.62 -22.36
CA GLY A 691 2.29 9.28 -23.78
C GLY A 691 1.03 8.55 -24.28
N LEU A 692 0.67 7.42 -23.68
CA LEU A 692 -0.56 6.66 -23.96
C LEU A 692 -1.32 6.35 -22.66
N VAL A 693 -2.65 6.23 -22.76
CA VAL A 693 -3.53 5.84 -21.65
C VAL A 693 -4.57 4.81 -22.08
N TYR A 694 -4.94 3.95 -21.14
CA TYR A 694 -6.08 3.04 -21.21
C TYR A 694 -7.27 3.77 -20.57
N ASN A 695 -8.32 4.04 -21.35
CA ASN A 695 -9.47 4.82 -20.90
C ASN A 695 -10.72 3.93 -20.82
N ALA A 696 -11.56 4.16 -19.82
CA ALA A 696 -12.83 3.48 -19.59
C ALA A 696 -13.80 4.44 -18.88
N GLY A 697 -15.09 4.21 -19.00
CA GLY A 697 -16.13 4.96 -18.30
C GLY A 697 -17.39 4.14 -18.03
N THR A 698 -18.47 4.84 -17.67
CA THR A 698 -19.75 4.25 -17.23
C THR A 698 -20.27 3.13 -18.12
N LYS A 699 -20.17 3.27 -19.45
CA LYS A 699 -20.61 2.24 -20.40
C LYS A 699 -19.81 0.95 -20.23
N ASP A 700 -18.49 1.05 -20.11
CA ASP A 700 -17.59 -0.11 -20.03
C ASP A 700 -17.74 -0.82 -18.68
N TRP A 701 -17.97 -0.07 -17.60
CA TRP A 701 -18.24 -0.62 -16.27
C TRP A 701 -19.62 -1.28 -16.17
N LEU A 702 -20.66 -0.69 -16.77
CA LEU A 702 -21.98 -1.34 -16.86
C LEU A 702 -21.95 -2.59 -17.76
N ALA A 703 -21.16 -2.57 -18.84
CA ALA A 703 -20.96 -3.74 -19.69
C ALA A 703 -20.16 -4.84 -18.98
N PHE A 704 -19.16 -4.49 -18.17
CA PHE A 704 -18.50 -5.43 -17.26
C PHE A 704 -19.49 -6.06 -16.28
N LEU A 705 -20.34 -5.26 -15.62
CA LEU A 705 -21.34 -5.78 -14.69
C LEU A 705 -22.36 -6.72 -15.37
N ASN A 706 -22.83 -6.38 -16.58
CA ASN A 706 -23.63 -7.27 -17.41
C ASN A 706 -22.88 -8.59 -17.75
N GLY A 707 -21.57 -8.50 -18.04
CA GLY A 707 -20.70 -9.65 -18.31
C GLY A 707 -20.28 -10.45 -17.08
N GLN A 708 -20.61 -9.99 -15.88
CA GLN A 708 -20.58 -10.77 -14.63
C GLN A 708 -22.00 -11.24 -14.22
N GLY A 709 -23.02 -11.00 -15.05
CA GLY A 709 -24.39 -11.47 -14.83
C GLY A 709 -25.27 -10.55 -13.95
N TYR A 710 -24.78 -9.38 -13.53
CA TYR A 710 -25.55 -8.49 -12.65
C TYR A 710 -26.69 -7.77 -13.41
N PRO A 711 -27.89 -7.65 -12.81
CA PRO A 711 -29.04 -7.00 -13.44
C PRO A 711 -28.94 -5.46 -13.35
N THR A 712 -28.06 -4.86 -14.17
CA THR A 712 -27.79 -3.40 -14.14
C THR A 712 -28.94 -2.50 -14.56
N GLY A 713 -29.99 -3.05 -15.20
CA GLY A 713 -31.00 -2.26 -15.90
C GLY A 713 -30.51 -1.57 -17.19
N ALA A 714 -29.25 -1.76 -17.59
CA ALA A 714 -28.61 -1.10 -18.72
C ALA A 714 -28.06 -2.09 -19.78
N PRO A 715 -28.90 -2.94 -20.40
CA PRO A 715 -28.45 -3.91 -21.43
C PRO A 715 -27.81 -3.24 -22.66
N GLN A 716 -28.17 -1.99 -22.96
CA GLN A 716 -27.57 -1.18 -24.03
C GLN A 716 -26.08 -0.84 -23.82
N ALA A 717 -25.52 -1.10 -22.63
CA ALA A 717 -24.08 -1.02 -22.42
C ALA A 717 -23.31 -2.11 -23.20
N GLY A 718 -23.95 -3.27 -23.44
CA GLY A 718 -23.29 -4.47 -23.93
C GLY A 718 -22.86 -5.42 -22.81
N SER A 719 -21.92 -6.30 -23.09
CA SER A 719 -21.33 -7.26 -22.14
C SER A 719 -19.82 -7.33 -22.36
N ILE A 720 -19.03 -7.32 -21.29
CA ILE A 720 -17.55 -7.37 -21.30
C ILE A 720 -17.10 -8.38 -20.22
N GLU A 721 -16.23 -9.33 -20.59
CA GLU A 721 -15.62 -10.26 -19.64
C GLU A 721 -14.56 -9.55 -18.78
N ALA A 722 -14.31 -10.03 -17.56
CA ALA A 722 -13.36 -9.41 -16.62
C ALA A 722 -11.96 -9.17 -17.23
N LYS A 723 -11.44 -10.14 -18.00
CA LYS A 723 -10.15 -10.03 -18.72
C LYS A 723 -10.11 -8.89 -19.75
N ASP A 724 -11.24 -8.47 -20.30
CA ASP A 724 -11.38 -7.48 -21.39
C ASP A 724 -11.69 -6.06 -20.90
N VAL A 725 -11.91 -5.88 -19.60
CA VAL A 725 -12.01 -4.54 -19.00
C VAL A 725 -10.74 -3.76 -19.31
N ASN A 726 -10.88 -2.53 -19.83
CA ASN A 726 -9.79 -1.77 -20.43
C ASN A 726 -8.84 -1.14 -19.41
N LEU A 727 -8.20 -1.97 -18.59
CA LEU A 727 -7.19 -1.62 -17.60
C LEU A 727 -5.78 -1.65 -18.21
N PRO A 728 -4.84 -0.84 -17.69
CA PRO A 728 -3.43 -0.82 -18.09
C PRO A 728 -2.63 -2.02 -17.55
N SER A 729 -3.27 -3.19 -17.43
CA SER A 729 -2.76 -4.42 -16.82
C SER A 729 -3.44 -5.64 -17.43
N PHE A 730 -2.74 -6.77 -17.43
CA PHE A 730 -3.23 -8.03 -17.97
C PHE A 730 -3.16 -9.11 -16.90
N ALA A 731 -4.31 -9.66 -16.50
CA ALA A 731 -4.36 -10.85 -15.67
C ALA A 731 -5.26 -11.90 -16.32
N LEU A 732 -4.89 -13.16 -16.15
CA LEU A 732 -5.77 -14.31 -16.40
C LEU A 732 -5.61 -15.26 -15.21
N GLY A 733 -6.69 -15.42 -14.45
CA GLY A 733 -6.78 -16.32 -13.32
C GLY A 733 -6.77 -17.79 -13.74
N SER A 734 -7.25 -18.11 -14.96
CA SER A 734 -7.21 -19.45 -15.54
C SER A 734 -7.02 -19.38 -17.06
N LEU A 735 -5.80 -19.65 -17.53
CA LEU A 735 -5.51 -19.87 -18.95
C LEU A 735 -5.63 -21.36 -19.30
N VAL A 736 -6.52 -21.68 -20.23
CA VAL A 736 -6.60 -22.95 -20.95
C VAL A 736 -6.61 -22.67 -22.46
N GLY A 737 -5.96 -23.51 -23.25
CA GLY A 737 -5.89 -23.36 -24.71
C GLY A 737 -5.24 -22.06 -25.14
N GLU A 738 -5.99 -21.30 -25.95
CA GLU A 738 -5.66 -19.98 -26.43
C GLU A 738 -6.77 -19.01 -26.02
N VAL A 739 -6.41 -17.91 -25.35
CA VAL A 739 -7.34 -16.88 -24.87
C VAL A 739 -7.03 -15.57 -25.56
N GLN A 740 -8.05 -14.93 -26.11
CA GLN A 740 -7.95 -13.58 -26.69
C GLN A 740 -8.44 -12.53 -25.69
N VAL A 741 -7.71 -11.43 -25.62
CA VAL A 741 -7.92 -10.27 -24.74
C VAL A 741 -7.84 -8.99 -25.58
N THR A 742 -8.83 -8.11 -25.48
CA THR A 742 -8.86 -6.83 -26.21
C THR A 742 -8.54 -5.64 -25.31
N ARG A 743 -7.87 -4.62 -25.84
CA ARG A 743 -7.65 -3.32 -25.19
C ARG A 743 -7.82 -2.16 -26.16
N GLN A 744 -8.26 -1.00 -25.65
CA GLN A 744 -8.33 0.25 -26.40
C GLN A 744 -7.39 1.30 -25.81
N ILE A 745 -6.42 1.72 -26.62
CA ILE A 745 -5.30 2.56 -26.22
C ILE A 745 -5.44 3.92 -26.88
N THR A 746 -5.46 4.99 -26.06
CA THR A 746 -5.62 6.38 -26.53
C THR A 746 -4.31 7.13 -26.38
N ALA A 747 -3.86 7.79 -27.46
CA ALA A 747 -2.63 8.58 -27.43
C ALA A 747 -2.86 10.00 -26.89
N LEU A 748 -1.99 10.40 -25.97
CA LEU A 748 -1.81 11.80 -25.55
C LEU A 748 -0.63 12.43 -26.30
N VAL A 749 0.45 11.68 -26.51
CA VAL A 749 1.57 12.07 -27.38
C VAL A 749 1.49 11.29 -28.70
N PRO A 750 1.25 11.98 -29.85
CA PRO A 750 1.17 11.34 -31.17
C PRO A 750 2.48 10.66 -31.57
N GLY A 751 2.38 9.66 -32.45
CA GLY A 751 3.53 8.98 -33.03
C GLY A 751 3.34 7.47 -33.20
N LEU A 752 4.45 6.80 -33.48
CA LEU A 752 4.52 5.35 -33.70
C LEU A 752 5.05 4.64 -32.45
N TYR A 753 4.25 3.73 -31.90
CA TYR A 753 4.61 2.88 -30.76
C TYR A 753 4.63 1.41 -31.20
N ARG A 754 5.56 0.61 -30.66
CA ARG A 754 5.62 -0.85 -30.88
C ARG A 754 5.55 -1.61 -29.56
N PRO A 755 4.89 -2.79 -29.52
CA PRO A 755 4.87 -3.61 -28.33
C PRO A 755 6.23 -4.27 -28.11
N ARG A 756 6.64 -4.37 -26.85
CA ARG A 756 7.74 -5.21 -26.39
C ARG A 756 7.24 -6.00 -25.18
N VAL A 757 7.17 -7.31 -25.33
CA VAL A 757 6.73 -8.23 -24.27
C VAL A 757 7.96 -8.79 -23.55
N ASN A 758 7.83 -8.98 -22.24
CA ASN A 758 8.75 -9.74 -21.41
C ASN A 758 7.94 -10.64 -20.47
N LEU A 759 7.67 -11.87 -20.90
CA LEU A 759 6.89 -12.88 -20.18
C LEU A 759 7.46 -14.26 -20.54
N PRO A 760 8.02 -15.04 -19.58
CA PRO A 760 8.60 -16.34 -19.88
C PRO A 760 7.52 -17.42 -20.04
N GLY A 761 7.75 -18.42 -20.89
CA GLY A 761 6.92 -19.65 -20.99
C GLY A 761 5.50 -19.49 -21.55
N ILE A 762 5.03 -18.27 -21.80
CA ILE A 762 3.73 -17.93 -22.38
C ILE A 762 3.98 -17.25 -23.74
N ASP A 763 3.27 -17.67 -24.78
CA ASP A 763 3.14 -16.84 -25.99
C ASP A 763 2.06 -15.78 -25.72
N PHE A 764 2.40 -14.53 -26.01
CA PHE A 764 1.60 -13.34 -25.73
C PHE A 764 1.75 -12.43 -26.95
N HIS A 765 0.98 -12.75 -27.98
CA HIS A 765 1.06 -12.13 -29.30
C HIS A 765 0.16 -10.90 -29.36
N VAL A 766 0.70 -9.74 -29.75
CA VAL A 766 -0.02 -8.46 -29.76
C VAL A 766 -0.18 -7.96 -31.20
N GLU A 767 -1.42 -7.84 -31.67
CA GLU A 767 -1.73 -7.34 -33.02
C GLU A 767 -2.67 -6.11 -32.93
N PRO A 768 -2.42 -5.01 -33.67
CA PRO A 768 -1.26 -4.77 -34.56
C PRO A 768 0.08 -4.62 -33.83
N GLN A 769 1.12 -5.25 -34.38
CA GLN A 769 2.54 -5.12 -33.98
C GLN A 769 3.12 -3.69 -34.07
N ALA A 770 2.33 -2.69 -34.49
CA ALA A 770 2.67 -1.27 -34.36
C ALA A 770 1.42 -0.38 -34.31
N LEU A 771 1.38 0.57 -33.38
CA LEU A 771 0.32 1.57 -33.24
C LEU A 771 0.79 2.94 -33.73
N ASN A 772 0.19 3.43 -34.82
CA ASN A 772 0.45 4.76 -35.36
C ASN A 772 -0.70 5.72 -35.03
N PHE A 773 -0.41 6.78 -34.27
CA PHE A 773 -1.36 7.81 -33.86
C PHE A 773 -0.99 9.15 -34.49
N ALA A 774 -1.89 9.71 -35.32
CA ALA A 774 -1.64 10.94 -36.06
C ALA A 774 -1.90 12.22 -35.24
N LYS A 775 -2.67 12.12 -34.14
CA LYS A 775 -2.99 13.23 -33.23
C LYS A 775 -3.34 12.72 -31.82
N ALA A 776 -3.32 13.62 -30.84
CA ALA A 776 -3.78 13.34 -29.48
C ALA A 776 -5.30 13.08 -29.46
N GLY A 777 -5.77 12.32 -28.48
CA GLY A 777 -7.15 11.86 -28.38
C GLY A 777 -7.55 10.83 -29.45
N GLN A 778 -6.60 10.30 -30.23
CA GLN A 778 -6.85 9.20 -31.14
C GLN A 778 -6.71 7.86 -30.43
N THR A 779 -7.71 7.01 -30.55
CA THR A 779 -7.74 5.64 -30.00
C THR A 779 -7.39 4.59 -31.06
N ARG A 780 -6.85 3.46 -30.60
CA ARG A 780 -6.62 2.22 -31.36
C ARG A 780 -7.05 1.04 -30.51
N GLU A 781 -7.60 0.03 -31.16
CA GLU A 781 -7.81 -1.28 -30.57
C GLU A 781 -6.58 -2.17 -30.78
N VAL A 782 -6.32 -3.07 -29.84
CA VAL A 782 -5.34 -4.16 -29.96
C VAL A 782 -5.97 -5.46 -29.46
N THR A 783 -5.68 -6.54 -30.16
CA THR A 783 -5.98 -7.90 -29.71
C THR A 783 -4.69 -8.55 -29.22
N ILE A 784 -4.75 -9.17 -28.05
CA ILE A 784 -3.68 -9.96 -27.47
C ILE A 784 -4.13 -11.41 -27.46
N THR A 785 -3.38 -12.28 -28.12
CA THR A 785 -3.58 -13.74 -28.09
C THR A 785 -2.60 -14.35 -27.10
N ILE A 786 -3.10 -15.10 -26.12
CA ILE A 786 -2.33 -15.64 -24.99
C ILE A 786 -2.44 -17.16 -24.97
N LYS A 787 -1.30 -17.87 -24.90
CA LYS A 787 -1.23 -19.34 -24.93
C LYS A 787 -0.07 -19.88 -24.08
N ASN A 788 -0.27 -20.97 -23.35
CA ASN A 788 0.84 -21.63 -22.63
C ASN A 788 1.76 -22.37 -23.61
N VAL A 789 3.08 -22.24 -23.43
CA VAL A 789 4.12 -22.92 -24.23
C VAL A 789 5.01 -23.79 -23.34
N SER A 790 5.39 -23.29 -22.16
CA SER A 790 6.24 -23.99 -21.18
C SER A 790 6.19 -23.39 -19.76
N ALA A 791 5.21 -22.52 -19.46
CA ALA A 791 5.01 -22.01 -18.11
C ALA A 791 4.35 -23.08 -17.20
N PRO A 792 4.71 -23.18 -15.91
CA PRO A 792 4.15 -24.20 -15.02
C PRO A 792 2.67 -23.97 -14.69
N ASP A 793 1.86 -25.01 -14.81
CA ASP A 793 0.44 -24.97 -14.47
C ASP A 793 0.20 -24.79 -12.96
N GLY A 794 -0.95 -24.21 -12.61
CA GLY A 794 -1.35 -23.86 -11.25
C GLY A 794 -0.60 -22.65 -10.66
N ARG A 795 0.35 -22.06 -11.39
CA ARG A 795 1.19 -20.94 -10.92
C ARG A 795 1.06 -19.72 -11.82
N PHE A 796 0.98 -18.53 -11.22
CA PHE A 796 1.07 -17.29 -11.97
C PHE A 796 2.50 -17.10 -12.50
N THR A 797 2.60 -16.89 -13.80
CA THR A 797 3.81 -16.44 -14.49
C THR A 797 3.66 -14.97 -14.81
N THR A 798 4.64 -14.17 -14.40
CA THR A 798 4.55 -12.71 -14.37
C THR A 798 5.52 -12.05 -15.35
N GLY A 799 5.18 -10.85 -15.78
CA GLY A 799 5.91 -10.15 -16.84
C GLY A 799 5.39 -8.74 -17.11
N SER A 800 5.72 -8.20 -18.28
CA SER A 800 5.22 -6.90 -18.72
C SER A 800 5.07 -6.78 -20.24
N LEU A 801 4.11 -5.94 -20.65
CA LEU A 801 4.03 -5.36 -22.00
C LEU A 801 4.51 -3.91 -21.91
N SER A 802 5.39 -3.48 -22.81
CA SER A 802 5.83 -2.08 -22.94
C SER A 802 5.58 -1.57 -24.34
N TRP A 803 4.81 -0.49 -24.50
CA TRP A 803 4.70 0.23 -25.76
C TRP A 803 5.86 1.22 -25.87
N VAL A 804 6.75 1.03 -26.85
CA VAL A 804 7.95 1.85 -27.05
C VAL A 804 7.77 2.75 -28.27
N GLY A 805 7.82 4.06 -28.05
CA GLY A 805 7.69 5.09 -29.08
C GLY A 805 8.22 6.44 -28.57
N PRO A 806 7.54 7.57 -28.85
CA PRO A 806 7.83 8.89 -28.24
C PRO A 806 7.87 8.90 -26.70
N ARG A 807 7.17 7.94 -26.08
CA ARG A 807 7.27 7.56 -24.66
C ARG A 807 7.31 6.04 -24.54
N THR A 808 7.65 5.56 -23.34
CA THR A 808 7.52 4.16 -22.96
C THR A 808 6.35 4.02 -21.99
N VAL A 809 5.42 3.12 -22.29
CA VAL A 809 4.17 2.92 -21.54
C VAL A 809 4.08 1.46 -21.14
N THR A 810 4.15 1.15 -19.85
CA THR A 810 4.34 -0.22 -19.36
C THR A 810 3.13 -0.74 -18.60
N SER A 811 2.75 -1.99 -18.85
CA SER A 811 1.64 -2.69 -18.20
C SER A 811 2.13 -3.99 -17.58
N PRO A 812 1.82 -4.29 -16.30
CA PRO A 812 2.13 -5.58 -15.69
C PRO A 812 1.27 -6.70 -16.30
N ILE A 813 1.84 -7.91 -16.34
CA ILE A 813 1.19 -9.14 -16.78
C ILE A 813 1.28 -10.20 -15.67
N ALA A 814 0.19 -10.92 -15.39
CA ALA A 814 0.16 -12.09 -14.51
C ALA A 814 -0.81 -13.16 -15.05
N ILE A 815 -0.29 -14.24 -15.63
CA ILE A 815 -1.07 -15.31 -16.27
C ILE A 815 -0.87 -16.62 -15.51
N ARG A 816 -1.96 -17.29 -15.10
CA ARG A 816 -1.90 -18.65 -14.53
C ARG A 816 -2.46 -19.68 -15.51
N PRO A 817 -1.60 -20.47 -16.20
CA PRO A 817 -2.03 -21.72 -16.81
C PRO A 817 -2.62 -22.67 -15.77
N VAL A 818 -3.63 -23.44 -16.15
CA VAL A 818 -4.26 -24.47 -15.32
C VAL A 818 -4.48 -25.72 -16.16
N GLU A 819 -4.40 -26.92 -15.57
CA GLU A 819 -4.52 -28.16 -16.34
C GLU A 819 -5.93 -28.36 -16.91
N ALA A 820 -6.96 -27.74 -16.33
CA ALA A 820 -8.33 -27.79 -16.82
C ALA A 820 -9.12 -26.52 -16.45
N LYS A 821 -10.20 -26.25 -17.19
CA LYS A 821 -11.28 -25.33 -16.78
C LYS A 821 -12.58 -26.12 -16.70
N ALA A 822 -13.22 -26.07 -15.54
CA ALA A 822 -14.41 -26.85 -15.19
C ALA A 822 -15.51 -25.90 -14.69
N ASP A 823 -16.77 -26.34 -14.72
CA ASP A 823 -17.88 -25.62 -14.09
C ASP A 823 -17.78 -25.75 -12.57
N PRO A 824 -18.25 -24.76 -11.77
CA PRO A 824 -18.10 -24.79 -10.32
C PRO A 824 -18.87 -25.94 -9.63
N ALA A 825 -19.92 -26.46 -10.28
CA ALA A 825 -20.71 -27.59 -9.77
C ALA A 825 -21.36 -28.38 -10.93
N TYR A 826 -21.48 -29.69 -10.74
CA TYR A 826 -22.24 -30.60 -11.60
C TYR A 826 -23.34 -31.28 -10.79
N SER A 827 -24.55 -31.38 -11.35
CA SER A 827 -25.70 -32.02 -10.71
C SER A 827 -26.18 -33.25 -11.49
N PHE A 828 -26.45 -34.35 -10.79
CA PHE A 828 -26.80 -35.64 -11.38
C PHE A 828 -27.98 -36.32 -10.67
N SER A 829 -28.61 -37.29 -11.34
CA SER A 829 -29.63 -38.15 -10.71
C SER A 829 -29.74 -39.54 -11.33
N SER A 830 -30.09 -40.55 -10.53
CA SER A 830 -30.46 -41.90 -11.00
C SER A 830 -31.69 -42.45 -10.28
N ALA A 831 -32.47 -43.30 -10.97
CA ALA A 831 -33.64 -43.97 -10.37
C ALA A 831 -33.26 -45.09 -9.40
N THR A 832 -32.03 -45.63 -9.48
CA THR A 832 -31.52 -46.72 -8.64
C THR A 832 -30.10 -46.40 -8.16
N GLY A 833 -29.58 -47.23 -7.24
CA GLY A 833 -28.24 -47.11 -6.65
C GLY A 833 -27.06 -47.23 -7.61
N ALA A 834 -27.31 -47.51 -8.89
CA ALA A 834 -26.33 -47.50 -9.96
C ALA A 834 -26.78 -46.51 -11.05
N GLY A 835 -25.84 -45.76 -11.61
CA GLY A 835 -26.13 -44.77 -12.65
C GLY A 835 -24.87 -44.11 -13.18
N SER A 836 -25.06 -43.23 -14.15
CA SER A 836 -24.00 -42.36 -14.65
C SER A 836 -24.57 -41.04 -15.17
N GLY A 837 -23.70 -40.04 -15.24
CA GLY A 837 -23.99 -38.72 -15.79
C GLY A 837 -22.75 -38.14 -16.45
N THR A 838 -22.94 -37.45 -17.56
CA THR A 838 -21.86 -36.79 -18.30
C THR A 838 -21.68 -35.35 -17.83
N PHE A 839 -20.44 -34.94 -17.63
CA PHE A 839 -20.04 -33.54 -17.46
C PHE A 839 -18.97 -33.17 -18.49
N THR A 840 -18.59 -31.90 -18.57
CA THR A 840 -17.56 -31.46 -19.51
C THR A 840 -16.48 -30.63 -18.84
N VAL A 841 -15.24 -30.84 -19.25
CA VAL A 841 -14.07 -30.06 -18.85
C VAL A 841 -13.36 -29.54 -20.09
N THR A 842 -12.90 -28.29 -20.09
CA THR A 842 -11.96 -27.82 -21.11
C THR A 842 -10.55 -28.18 -20.66
N SER A 843 -9.84 -28.98 -21.47
CA SER A 843 -8.45 -29.33 -21.21
C SER A 843 -7.55 -28.09 -21.33
N GLY A 844 -6.64 -27.92 -20.39
CA GLY A 844 -5.59 -26.89 -20.39
C GLY A 844 -4.20 -27.41 -20.74
N SER A 845 -4.07 -28.71 -21.04
CA SER A 845 -2.80 -29.37 -21.36
C SER A 845 -2.96 -30.45 -22.42
N ASP A 846 -1.95 -30.66 -23.25
CA ASP A 846 -1.89 -31.83 -24.14
C ASP A 846 -1.43 -33.11 -23.40
N SER A 847 -1.11 -33.00 -22.10
CA SER A 847 -0.80 -34.13 -21.22
C SER A 847 -2.07 -34.67 -20.54
N PRO A 848 -2.17 -35.99 -20.26
CA PRO A 848 -3.34 -36.56 -19.59
C PRO A 848 -3.58 -35.99 -18.19
N ILE A 849 -4.79 -35.50 -17.92
CA ILE A 849 -5.15 -34.84 -16.66
C ILE A 849 -5.79 -35.86 -15.71
N PRO A 850 -5.18 -36.21 -14.58
CA PRO A 850 -5.80 -37.11 -13.61
C PRO A 850 -6.98 -36.43 -12.92
N VAL A 851 -8.07 -37.18 -12.74
CA VAL A 851 -9.25 -36.72 -11.98
C VAL A 851 -9.27 -37.39 -10.62
N GLY A 852 -9.20 -36.60 -9.56
CA GLY A 852 -9.49 -37.04 -8.21
C GLY A 852 -10.98 -36.90 -7.89
N LEU A 853 -11.50 -37.78 -7.04
CA LEU A 853 -12.80 -37.66 -6.41
C LEU A 853 -12.60 -37.62 -4.90
N GLU A 854 -13.25 -36.67 -4.24
CA GLU A 854 -13.44 -36.67 -2.78
C GLU A 854 -14.93 -36.76 -2.46
N GLY A 855 -15.28 -37.48 -1.41
CA GLY A 855 -16.66 -37.69 -1.02
C GLY A 855 -17.43 -38.53 -2.03
N LEU A 856 -18.44 -37.93 -2.65
CA LEU A 856 -19.73 -38.59 -2.93
C LEU A 856 -20.27 -39.27 -1.65
N ALA A 857 -20.09 -38.55 -0.53
CA ALA A 857 -20.51 -38.94 0.80
C ALA A 857 -22.02 -38.75 0.96
N ALA A 858 -22.62 -39.56 1.83
CA ALA A 858 -24.05 -39.49 2.12
C ALA A 858 -24.43 -38.14 2.75
N VAL A 859 -25.40 -37.45 2.14
CA VAL A 859 -25.92 -36.19 2.63
C VAL A 859 -26.99 -36.47 3.67
N ALA A 860 -26.78 -35.92 4.86
CA ALA A 860 -27.82 -35.83 5.87
C ALA A 860 -28.79 -34.71 5.49
N GLN A 861 -30.08 -34.94 5.68
CA GLN A 861 -31.12 -34.00 5.27
C GLN A 861 -32.16 -33.77 6.36
N LYS A 862 -32.61 -32.53 6.47
CA LYS A 862 -33.76 -32.15 7.28
C LYS A 862 -34.61 -31.13 6.53
N ALA A 863 -35.80 -31.55 6.14
CA ALA A 863 -36.82 -30.64 5.64
C ALA A 863 -37.30 -29.68 6.74
N VAL A 864 -37.51 -28.43 6.38
CA VAL A 864 -38.05 -27.36 7.22
C VAL A 864 -39.10 -26.59 6.43
N THR A 865 -40.26 -26.35 7.05
CA THR A 865 -41.29 -25.44 6.54
C THR A 865 -41.32 -24.23 7.46
N LYS A 866 -41.18 -23.02 6.91
CA LYS A 866 -41.10 -21.76 7.68
C LYS A 866 -41.90 -20.64 7.01
N VAL A 867 -42.21 -19.57 7.75
CA VAL A 867 -42.82 -18.32 7.26
C VAL A 867 -41.84 -17.14 7.36
N PRO A 868 -41.90 -16.13 6.49
CA PRO A 868 -40.98 -14.99 6.56
C PRO A 868 -40.95 -14.30 7.92
N GLY A 869 -39.76 -14.06 8.46
CA GLY A 869 -39.58 -13.40 9.76
C GLY A 869 -38.12 -13.35 10.23
N GLN A 870 -37.86 -12.67 11.35
CA GLN A 870 -36.50 -12.38 11.82
C GLN A 870 -35.68 -13.64 12.13
N VAL A 871 -34.37 -13.59 11.85
CA VAL A 871 -33.42 -14.63 12.24
C VAL A 871 -33.34 -14.78 13.77
N ALA A 872 -33.38 -16.02 14.25
CA ALA A 872 -33.22 -16.35 15.66
C ALA A 872 -32.48 -17.67 15.88
N ALA A 873 -31.81 -17.77 17.03
CA ALA A 873 -31.07 -18.94 17.50
C ALA A 873 -31.98 -20.06 18.06
N ALA A 874 -33.13 -20.30 17.43
CA ALA A 874 -34.20 -21.18 17.90
C ALA A 874 -34.88 -21.94 16.75
N ASN A 875 -35.68 -22.96 17.09
CA ASN A 875 -36.57 -23.63 16.13
C ASN A 875 -38.02 -23.10 16.29
N ASP A 876 -38.37 -22.07 15.53
CA ASP A 876 -39.65 -21.35 15.65
C ASP A 876 -40.45 -21.36 14.33
N ALA A 877 -41.30 -20.35 14.09
CA ALA A 877 -42.11 -20.24 12.86
C ALA A 877 -41.29 -19.83 11.62
N SER A 878 -40.19 -19.08 11.79
CA SER A 878 -39.33 -18.54 10.73
C SER A 878 -37.95 -19.19 10.67
N ASN A 879 -37.47 -19.71 11.80
CA ASN A 879 -36.14 -20.29 11.96
C ASN A 879 -36.19 -21.80 12.14
N GLY A 880 -35.51 -22.56 11.28
CA GLY A 880 -35.27 -23.98 11.42
C GLY A 880 -33.88 -24.25 12.00
N LEU A 881 -33.80 -24.45 13.32
CA LEU A 881 -32.55 -24.80 14.00
C LEU A 881 -32.33 -26.32 14.03
N VAL A 882 -31.20 -26.75 13.47
CA VAL A 882 -30.79 -28.16 13.37
C VAL A 882 -29.35 -28.32 13.85
N SER A 883 -29.14 -29.20 14.83
CA SER A 883 -27.80 -29.63 15.24
C SER A 883 -27.28 -30.71 14.28
N VAL A 884 -25.98 -30.63 13.96
CA VAL A 884 -25.29 -31.53 13.03
C VAL A 884 -23.98 -31.98 13.68
N THR A 885 -23.75 -33.29 13.81
CA THR A 885 -22.47 -33.80 14.34
C THR A 885 -21.47 -34.02 13.19
N VAL A 886 -20.36 -33.26 13.21
CA VAL A 886 -19.23 -33.49 12.30
C VAL A 886 -18.19 -34.38 13.01
N PRO A 887 -17.86 -35.56 12.46
CA PRO A 887 -16.87 -36.47 13.07
C PRO A 887 -15.45 -35.90 13.12
N ALA A 888 -14.56 -36.60 13.82
CA ALA A 888 -13.12 -36.32 13.75
C ALA A 888 -12.52 -36.72 12.38
N GLY A 889 -11.40 -36.09 12.02
CA GLY A 889 -10.58 -36.45 10.85
C GLY A 889 -11.18 -36.09 9.48
N GLN A 890 -12.26 -35.31 9.43
CA GLN A 890 -12.83 -34.84 8.16
C GLN A 890 -11.96 -33.72 7.58
N LYS A 891 -11.85 -33.65 6.24
CA LYS A 891 -11.14 -32.59 5.52
C LYS A 891 -12.05 -31.46 5.07
N THR A 892 -13.32 -31.75 4.84
CA THR A 892 -14.36 -30.79 4.46
C THR A 892 -15.64 -31.14 5.19
N ALA A 893 -16.35 -30.12 5.68
CA ALA A 893 -17.79 -30.17 5.90
C ALA A 893 -18.46 -29.16 4.96
N ARG A 894 -19.53 -29.57 4.26
CA ARG A 894 -20.33 -28.72 3.38
C ARG A 894 -21.78 -28.71 3.87
N PHE A 895 -22.34 -27.51 4.01
CA PHE A 895 -23.71 -27.26 4.39
C PHE A 895 -24.42 -26.58 3.21
N VAL A 896 -25.66 -26.96 2.93
CA VAL A 896 -26.48 -26.35 1.88
C VAL A 896 -27.91 -26.21 2.38
N LEU A 897 -28.52 -25.05 2.20
CA LEU A 897 -29.94 -24.81 2.43
C LEU A 897 -30.61 -24.70 1.07
N LYS A 898 -31.52 -25.63 0.74
CA LYS A 898 -32.12 -25.73 -0.60
C LYS A 898 -33.63 -25.56 -0.55
N ALA A 899 -34.17 -24.44 -1.06
CA ALA A 899 -35.61 -24.21 -1.11
C ALA A 899 -36.32 -25.06 -2.17
N ALA A 900 -37.64 -25.20 -1.99
CA ALA A 900 -38.55 -25.79 -2.97
C ALA A 900 -39.01 -24.78 -4.05
N ASP A 901 -38.91 -23.47 -3.80
CA ASP A 901 -39.33 -22.40 -4.73
C ASP A 901 -38.19 -21.39 -4.95
N ALA A 902 -37.72 -21.29 -6.18
CA ALA A 902 -36.62 -20.42 -6.60
C ALA A 902 -36.90 -18.90 -6.51
N ARG A 903 -38.10 -18.51 -6.04
CA ARG A 903 -38.54 -17.11 -5.83
C ARG A 903 -38.56 -16.71 -4.35
N THR A 904 -38.01 -17.55 -3.48
CA THR A 904 -37.91 -17.30 -2.04
C THR A 904 -36.50 -16.86 -1.66
N ASP A 905 -36.34 -16.41 -0.43
CA ASP A 905 -35.12 -15.82 0.09
C ASP A 905 -34.81 -16.48 1.44
N TRP A 906 -33.73 -17.27 1.52
CA TRP A 906 -33.46 -18.21 2.61
C TRP A 906 -32.03 -18.09 3.14
N ASP A 907 -31.86 -17.44 4.29
CA ASP A 907 -30.56 -17.30 4.94
C ASP A 907 -30.14 -18.58 5.69
N MET A 908 -28.85 -18.91 5.63
CA MET A 908 -28.22 -19.99 6.39
C MET A 908 -27.09 -19.47 7.30
N TYR A 909 -27.23 -19.72 8.60
CA TYR A 909 -26.19 -19.43 9.60
C TYR A 909 -25.68 -20.74 10.19
N VAL A 910 -24.36 -20.91 10.26
CA VAL A 910 -23.72 -22.13 10.77
C VAL A 910 -22.80 -21.77 11.93
N LEU A 911 -23.13 -22.26 13.12
CA LEU A 911 -22.35 -22.06 14.33
C LEU A 911 -21.50 -23.30 14.59
N ALA A 912 -20.19 -23.17 14.40
CA ALA A 912 -19.20 -24.24 14.47
C ALA A 912 -18.39 -24.17 15.78
N PRO A 913 -17.85 -25.29 16.31
CA PRO A 913 -16.89 -25.27 17.42
C PRO A 913 -15.67 -24.39 17.09
N ASN A 914 -15.24 -23.54 18.02
CA ASN A 914 -14.14 -22.58 17.81
C ASN A 914 -12.78 -23.02 18.35
N GLY A 915 -12.65 -24.25 18.89
CA GLY A 915 -11.43 -24.78 19.50
C GLY A 915 -11.19 -24.35 20.96
N SER A 916 -11.70 -23.17 21.36
CA SER A 916 -11.58 -22.60 22.72
C SER A 916 -12.80 -22.88 23.61
N GLY A 917 -13.60 -23.91 23.29
CA GLY A 917 -14.79 -24.29 24.05
C GLY A 917 -16.05 -23.47 23.76
N GLY A 918 -16.03 -22.58 22.77
CA GLY A 918 -17.20 -21.82 22.30
C GLY A 918 -17.60 -22.16 20.86
N LEU A 919 -18.55 -21.39 20.33
CA LEU A 919 -18.94 -21.42 18.92
C LEU A 919 -18.38 -20.20 18.17
N LYS A 920 -18.18 -20.35 16.85
CA LYS A 920 -17.94 -19.29 15.87
C LYS A 920 -19.06 -19.33 14.83
N GLN A 921 -19.63 -18.19 14.49
CA GLN A 921 -20.57 -18.07 13.37
C GLN A 921 -19.86 -18.01 12.02
N PHE A 922 -20.48 -18.68 11.05
CA PHE A 922 -20.32 -18.52 9.62
C PHE A 922 -21.70 -18.18 9.04
N THR A 923 -21.76 -17.38 7.99
CA THR A 923 -23.01 -16.86 7.42
C THR A 923 -22.98 -17.00 5.91
N ALA A 924 -24.07 -17.52 5.36
CA ALA A 924 -24.38 -17.60 3.95
C ALA A 924 -25.81 -17.07 3.81
N ALA A 925 -25.93 -15.77 3.53
CA ALA A 925 -27.16 -14.99 3.66
C ALA A 925 -27.20 -13.96 2.53
N THR A 926 -27.71 -14.37 1.38
CA THR A 926 -27.86 -13.56 0.16
C THR A 926 -29.31 -13.65 -0.31
N GLY A 927 -29.72 -12.77 -1.23
CA GLY A 927 -31.05 -12.78 -1.87
C GLY A 927 -31.31 -13.98 -2.80
N SER A 928 -30.80 -15.16 -2.44
CA SER A 928 -30.85 -16.42 -3.18
C SER A 928 -31.84 -17.37 -2.51
N ALA A 929 -32.62 -18.09 -3.31
CA ALA A 929 -33.49 -19.15 -2.82
C ALA A 929 -32.74 -20.39 -2.30
N SER A 930 -31.40 -20.40 -2.29
CA SER A 930 -30.60 -21.50 -1.77
C SER A 930 -29.19 -21.02 -1.42
N GLU A 931 -28.70 -21.44 -0.26
CA GLU A 931 -27.44 -21.00 0.33
C GLU A 931 -26.47 -22.16 0.52
N SER A 932 -25.16 -21.88 0.53
CA SER A 932 -24.15 -22.93 0.73
C SER A 932 -22.89 -22.43 1.43
N LEU A 933 -22.27 -23.31 2.23
CA LEU A 933 -21.07 -23.02 3.00
C LEU A 933 -20.12 -24.24 3.00
N GLU A 934 -18.83 -24.02 2.72
CA GLU A 934 -17.77 -24.99 3.04
C GLU A 934 -17.01 -24.55 4.30
N ILE A 935 -16.73 -25.51 5.18
CA ILE A 935 -15.75 -25.37 6.26
C ILE A 935 -14.63 -26.40 6.00
N PRO A 936 -13.45 -25.98 5.50
CA PRO A 936 -12.30 -26.86 5.32
C PRO A 936 -11.60 -27.15 6.65
N ASN A 937 -11.08 -28.36 6.81
CA ASN A 937 -10.50 -28.93 8.04
C ASN A 937 -11.38 -28.67 9.29
N PRO A 938 -12.67 -29.06 9.27
CA PRO A 938 -13.63 -28.73 10.32
C PRO A 938 -13.22 -29.32 11.68
N ILE A 939 -13.40 -28.53 12.75
CA ILE A 939 -13.21 -29.00 14.11
C ILE A 939 -14.32 -30.00 14.44
N ALA A 940 -13.96 -31.17 14.98
CA ALA A 940 -14.90 -32.22 15.35
C ALA A 940 -15.86 -31.75 16.46
N GLY A 941 -17.16 -32.03 16.32
CA GLY A 941 -18.16 -31.68 17.32
C GLY A 941 -19.55 -31.38 16.74
N THR A 942 -20.38 -30.75 17.55
CA THR A 942 -21.74 -30.33 17.17
C THR A 942 -21.72 -28.94 16.55
N TYR A 943 -22.28 -28.84 15.35
CA TYR A 943 -22.55 -27.61 14.62
C TYR A 943 -24.03 -27.29 14.74
N TYR A 944 -24.41 -26.02 14.72
CA TYR A 944 -25.82 -25.60 14.73
C TYR A 944 -26.11 -24.82 13.44
N VAL A 945 -26.99 -25.35 12.61
CA VAL A 945 -27.44 -24.72 11.36
C VAL A 945 -28.80 -24.09 11.61
N ILE A 946 -28.91 -22.78 11.41
CA ILE A 946 -30.16 -22.02 11.39
C ILE A 946 -30.50 -21.78 9.92
N ALA A 947 -31.66 -22.27 9.47
CA ALA A 947 -32.27 -21.85 8.22
C ALA A 947 -33.39 -20.85 8.51
N ASN A 948 -33.20 -19.60 8.14
CA ASN A 948 -34.23 -18.57 8.25
C ASN A 948 -34.90 -18.37 6.87
N LEU A 949 -36.23 -18.33 6.83
CA LEU A 949 -36.94 -17.81 5.66
C LEU A 949 -37.03 -16.29 5.82
N PHE A 950 -36.30 -15.55 4.99
CA PHE A 950 -36.30 -14.09 5.01
C PHE A 950 -37.50 -13.52 4.26
N ALA A 951 -37.78 -14.03 3.05
CA ALA A 951 -38.91 -13.59 2.22
C ALA A 951 -39.48 -14.70 1.32
N SER A 952 -40.77 -14.59 0.99
CA SER A 952 -41.46 -15.52 0.08
C SER A 952 -42.58 -14.84 -0.72
N PRO A 953 -42.97 -15.36 -1.90
CA PRO A 953 -44.11 -14.85 -2.67
C PRO A 953 -45.40 -14.85 -1.84
N GLY A 954 -46.00 -13.66 -1.67
CA GLY A 954 -47.22 -13.49 -0.86
C GLY A 954 -47.02 -13.68 0.66
N ASN A 955 -45.77 -13.67 1.15
CA ASN A 955 -45.40 -13.90 2.54
C ASN A 955 -45.89 -15.28 3.10
N GLY A 956 -46.05 -16.26 2.21
CA GLY A 956 -46.55 -17.60 2.55
C GLY A 956 -45.49 -18.52 3.15
N ALA A 957 -45.96 -19.59 3.81
CA ALA A 957 -45.09 -20.66 4.27
C ALA A 957 -44.38 -21.35 3.08
N THR A 958 -43.08 -21.60 3.21
CA THR A 958 -42.23 -22.20 2.18
C THR A 958 -41.46 -23.39 2.75
N ASP A 959 -41.25 -24.41 1.92
CA ASP A 959 -40.39 -25.55 2.24
C ASP A 959 -38.95 -25.33 1.77
N ALA A 960 -38.00 -25.76 2.60
CA ALA A 960 -36.60 -25.97 2.23
C ALA A 960 -36.03 -27.24 2.87
N VAL A 961 -34.86 -27.66 2.41
CA VAL A 961 -34.11 -28.79 2.98
C VAL A 961 -32.74 -28.28 3.40
N ILE A 962 -32.46 -28.36 4.70
CA ILE A 962 -31.10 -28.25 5.23
C ILE A 962 -30.38 -29.55 4.90
N GLN A 963 -29.22 -29.45 4.28
CA GLN A 963 -28.36 -30.53 3.85
C GLN A 963 -26.98 -30.39 4.50
N ALA A 964 -26.40 -31.49 4.97
CA ALA A 964 -25.05 -31.51 5.51
C ALA A 964 -24.30 -32.78 5.10
N ALA A 965 -23.04 -32.61 4.69
CA ALA A 965 -22.12 -33.70 4.38
C ALA A 965 -20.72 -33.37 4.91
N ALA A 966 -19.97 -34.40 5.30
CA ALA A 966 -18.56 -34.27 5.66
C ALA A 966 -17.79 -35.52 5.20
N TRP A 967 -16.54 -35.36 4.78
CA TRP A 967 -15.69 -36.46 4.32
C TRP A 967 -14.20 -36.22 4.58
N ALA A 968 -13.43 -37.31 4.64
CA ALA A 968 -11.97 -37.31 4.79
C ALA A 968 -11.21 -37.58 3.48
N GLY A 969 -11.92 -37.97 2.42
CA GLY A 969 -11.38 -38.36 1.11
C GLY A 969 -12.47 -38.98 0.25
N ASP A 970 -12.08 -39.75 -0.77
CA ASP A 970 -12.98 -40.57 -1.60
C ASP A 970 -13.80 -41.58 -0.76
N ALA A 971 -15.09 -41.77 -1.09
CA ALA A 971 -15.92 -42.83 -0.53
C ALA A 971 -15.83 -44.16 -1.30
N GLY A 972 -15.19 -44.19 -2.47
CA GLY A 972 -14.95 -45.40 -3.26
C GLY A 972 -16.20 -45.99 -3.93
N ASN A 973 -17.25 -45.18 -4.08
CA ASN A 973 -18.59 -45.56 -4.56
C ASN A 973 -18.91 -45.02 -5.98
N ALA A 974 -17.99 -44.25 -6.56
CA ALA A 974 -18.08 -43.73 -7.93
C ALA A 974 -16.70 -43.62 -8.60
N THR A 975 -16.71 -43.54 -9.92
CA THR A 975 -15.53 -43.41 -10.77
C THR A 975 -15.79 -42.42 -11.91
N VAL A 976 -14.76 -41.68 -12.32
CA VAL A 976 -14.76 -40.88 -13.55
C VAL A 976 -14.16 -41.71 -14.68
N THR A 977 -14.71 -41.63 -15.89
CA THR A 977 -14.21 -42.31 -17.09
C THR A 977 -14.40 -41.46 -18.35
N PRO A 978 -13.34 -41.27 -19.17
CA PRO A 978 -11.94 -41.66 -18.94
C PRO A 978 -11.29 -41.02 -17.69
N ASN A 979 -10.24 -41.66 -17.17
CA ASN A 979 -9.38 -41.09 -16.14
C ASN A 979 -7.98 -41.72 -16.29
N PRO A 980 -6.93 -40.93 -16.59
CA PRO A 980 -6.93 -39.49 -16.83
C PRO A 980 -7.75 -39.06 -18.06
N ILE A 981 -8.19 -37.80 -18.06
CA ILE A 981 -8.79 -37.12 -19.22
C ILE A 981 -7.71 -36.97 -20.30
N VAL A 982 -8.06 -37.25 -21.55
CA VAL A 982 -7.15 -37.10 -22.70
C VAL A 982 -7.84 -36.31 -23.81
N ALA A 983 -7.59 -35.00 -23.82
CA ALA A 983 -8.08 -34.08 -24.85
C ALA A 983 -7.03 -32.97 -25.09
N ALA A 984 -6.97 -32.46 -26.31
CA ALA A 984 -5.98 -31.45 -26.71
C ALA A 984 -6.22 -30.12 -25.97
N ASN A 985 -5.16 -29.35 -25.79
CA ASN A 985 -5.20 -28.09 -25.05
C ASN A 985 -6.18 -27.09 -25.69
N GLY A 986 -7.12 -26.58 -24.90
CA GLY A 986 -8.24 -25.73 -25.33
C GLY A 986 -9.48 -26.46 -25.82
N THR A 987 -9.48 -27.79 -25.91
CA THR A 987 -10.65 -28.56 -26.34
C THR A 987 -11.49 -29.07 -25.17
N GLN A 988 -12.81 -29.12 -25.37
CA GLN A 988 -13.77 -29.62 -24.38
C GLN A 988 -13.84 -31.16 -24.48
N ALA A 989 -13.56 -31.82 -23.36
CA ALA A 989 -13.74 -33.24 -23.16
C ALA A 989 -15.10 -33.51 -22.48
N THR A 990 -15.73 -34.65 -22.80
CA THR A 990 -16.97 -35.10 -22.17
C THR A 990 -16.68 -36.33 -21.33
N GLU A 991 -16.79 -36.17 -20.02
CA GLU A 991 -16.40 -37.14 -19.01
C GLU A 991 -17.64 -37.78 -18.37
N THR A 992 -17.57 -39.07 -18.06
CA THR A 992 -18.66 -39.78 -17.40
C THR A 992 -18.33 -40.02 -15.94
N LEU A 993 -19.09 -39.43 -15.02
CA LEU A 993 -19.15 -39.90 -13.64
C LEU A 993 -20.12 -41.08 -13.58
N ALA A 994 -19.67 -42.24 -13.09
CA ALA A 994 -20.50 -43.41 -12.86
C ALA A 994 -20.46 -43.80 -11.38
N TRP A 995 -21.60 -44.19 -10.81
CA TRP A 995 -21.75 -44.57 -9.40
C TRP A 995 -22.46 -45.91 -9.25
N ASN A 996 -22.19 -46.61 -8.16
CA ASN A 996 -22.79 -47.93 -7.88
C ASN A 996 -22.93 -48.18 -6.36
N GLY A 997 -23.83 -49.07 -5.98
CA GLY A 997 -24.04 -49.49 -4.59
C GLY A 997 -24.66 -48.43 -3.68
N LEU A 998 -25.13 -47.30 -4.21
CA LEU A 998 -25.74 -46.22 -3.42
C LEU A 998 -27.15 -46.62 -2.94
N ALA A 999 -27.53 -46.15 -1.76
CA ALA A 999 -28.91 -46.21 -1.29
C ALA A 999 -29.73 -45.07 -1.94
N ALA A 1000 -31.06 -45.13 -1.83
CA ALA A 1000 -31.88 -43.95 -2.13
C ALA A 1000 -31.52 -42.82 -1.14
N GLY A 1001 -31.27 -41.61 -1.65
CA GLY A 1001 -30.61 -40.56 -0.89
C GLY A 1001 -30.11 -39.40 -1.75
N THR A 1002 -29.40 -38.48 -1.12
CA THR A 1002 -28.58 -37.46 -1.81
C THR A 1002 -27.13 -37.64 -1.38
N TYR A 1003 -26.20 -37.31 -2.28
CA TYR A 1003 -24.77 -37.49 -2.10
C TYR A 1003 -24.01 -36.24 -2.57
N MET A 1004 -22.95 -35.89 -1.85
CA MET A 1004 -22.10 -34.72 -2.13
C MET A 1004 -20.63 -35.12 -2.27
N GLY A 1005 -19.99 -34.65 -3.32
CA GLY A 1005 -18.56 -34.85 -3.56
C GLY A 1005 -17.89 -33.65 -4.21
N ARG A 1006 -16.59 -33.76 -4.43
CA ARG A 1006 -15.75 -32.79 -5.13
C ARG A 1006 -14.85 -33.51 -6.12
N LEU A 1007 -14.88 -33.09 -7.38
CA LEU A 1007 -13.87 -33.45 -8.36
C LEU A 1007 -12.66 -32.54 -8.22
N THR A 1008 -11.47 -33.09 -8.41
CA THR A 1008 -10.22 -32.33 -8.53
C THR A 1008 -9.55 -32.66 -9.86
N PHE A 1009 -9.12 -31.66 -10.60
CA PHE A 1009 -8.53 -31.83 -11.93
C PHE A 1009 -7.04 -31.47 -11.90
N GLY A 1010 -6.19 -32.48 -12.11
CA GLY A 1010 -4.74 -32.33 -12.08
C GLY A 1010 -4.17 -32.00 -10.69
N ALA A 1011 -3.00 -31.38 -10.68
CA ALA A 1011 -2.32 -30.88 -9.48
C ALA A 1011 -2.47 -29.35 -9.26
N SER A 1012 -3.04 -28.63 -10.23
CA SER A 1012 -3.20 -27.16 -10.26
C SER A 1012 -4.31 -26.61 -9.36
N GLY A 1013 -5.05 -27.48 -8.66
CA GLY A 1013 -6.05 -27.08 -7.66
C GLY A 1013 -7.41 -26.67 -8.24
N VAL A 1014 -7.69 -27.02 -9.49
CA VAL A 1014 -9.01 -26.82 -10.12
C VAL A 1014 -9.99 -27.84 -9.55
N THR A 1015 -11.16 -27.39 -9.08
CA THR A 1015 -12.16 -28.27 -8.43
C THR A 1015 -13.59 -27.93 -8.81
N SER A 1016 -14.45 -28.94 -8.86
CA SER A 1016 -15.90 -28.79 -9.09
C SER A 1016 -16.69 -29.57 -8.05
N TRP A 1017 -17.81 -29.02 -7.59
CA TRP A 1017 -18.76 -29.76 -6.75
C TRP A 1017 -19.52 -30.82 -7.55
N VAL A 1018 -19.94 -31.88 -6.87
CA VAL A 1018 -20.80 -32.95 -7.39
C VAL A 1018 -21.97 -33.14 -6.45
N ASP A 1019 -23.18 -32.88 -6.95
CA ASP A 1019 -24.43 -33.03 -6.22
C ASP A 1019 -25.30 -34.11 -6.89
N LEU A 1020 -25.48 -35.26 -6.25
CA LEU A 1020 -26.15 -36.45 -6.82
C LEU A 1020 -27.41 -36.82 -6.03
N THR A 1021 -28.52 -37.10 -6.73
CA THR A 1021 -29.76 -37.64 -6.13
C THR A 1021 -30.07 -39.06 -6.63
N VAL A 1022 -30.32 -39.99 -5.71
CA VAL A 1022 -30.60 -41.40 -6.00
C VAL A 1022 -32.01 -41.77 -5.52
N GLY A 1023 -32.83 -42.32 -6.41
CA GLY A 1023 -34.21 -42.73 -6.14
C GLY A 1023 -35.27 -41.76 -6.66
N SER A 1024 -36.53 -42.19 -6.63
CA SER A 1024 -37.64 -41.47 -7.27
C SER A 1024 -38.34 -40.46 -6.35
N GLY A 1025 -37.91 -39.19 -6.40
CA GLY A 1025 -38.75 -38.00 -6.22
C GLY A 1025 -39.36 -37.67 -4.86
N ALA A 1026 -39.29 -38.57 -3.87
CA ALA A 1026 -39.67 -38.27 -2.48
C ALA A 1026 -38.44 -37.93 -1.63
N ALA A 1027 -38.64 -37.18 -0.54
CA ALA A 1027 -37.58 -36.82 0.40
C ALA A 1027 -36.94 -38.09 1.01
N ALA A 1028 -35.76 -38.46 0.51
CA ALA A 1028 -35.11 -39.71 0.88
C ALA A 1028 -34.52 -39.64 2.30
N SER A 1029 -34.67 -40.73 3.05
CA SER A 1029 -34.01 -40.87 4.35
C SER A 1029 -32.49 -40.75 4.20
N ALA A 1030 -31.85 -39.96 5.08
CA ALA A 1030 -30.40 -39.81 5.12
C ALA A 1030 -29.70 -41.18 5.07
N PRO A 1031 -28.83 -41.46 4.07
CA PRO A 1031 -28.22 -42.78 3.95
C PRO A 1031 -27.28 -43.12 5.11
N ALA A 1032 -27.01 -44.41 5.29
CA ALA A 1032 -26.04 -44.86 6.29
C ALA A 1032 -24.66 -44.20 6.06
N GLY A 1033 -24.06 -43.67 7.12
CA GLY A 1033 -22.80 -42.91 7.07
C GLY A 1033 -22.95 -41.40 6.89
N ALA A 1034 -24.16 -40.88 6.69
CA ALA A 1034 -24.42 -39.43 6.72
C ALA A 1034 -24.19 -38.83 8.12
N PRO A 1035 -23.85 -37.52 8.23
CA PRO A 1035 -23.82 -36.81 9.52
C PRO A 1035 -25.13 -36.96 10.31
N THR A 1036 -25.07 -37.05 11.64
CA THR A 1036 -26.31 -37.11 12.44
C THR A 1036 -26.91 -35.70 12.55
N MET A 1037 -28.14 -35.53 12.07
CA MET A 1037 -28.90 -34.28 12.14
C MET A 1037 -30.13 -34.42 13.05
N ALA A 1038 -30.35 -33.46 13.95
CA ALA A 1038 -31.51 -33.40 14.84
C ALA A 1038 -32.04 -31.96 14.99
N THR A 1039 -33.35 -31.79 15.15
CA THR A 1039 -33.90 -30.49 15.58
C THR A 1039 -33.38 -30.14 16.98
N ALA A 1040 -32.98 -28.90 17.18
CA ALA A 1040 -32.70 -28.35 18.50
C ALA A 1040 -33.55 -27.11 18.68
N ASP A 1041 -34.22 -26.98 19.83
CA ASP A 1041 -35.14 -25.85 20.06
C ASP A 1041 -34.41 -24.56 20.44
N GLY A 1042 -33.15 -24.68 20.87
CA GLY A 1042 -32.20 -23.59 21.07
C GLY A 1042 -30.75 -24.10 21.11
N ILE A 1043 -29.79 -23.18 21.08
CA ILE A 1043 -28.36 -23.48 21.29
C ILE A 1043 -28.12 -23.63 22.81
N PRO A 1044 -27.23 -24.54 23.26
CA PRO A 1044 -26.77 -24.54 24.65
C PRO A 1044 -26.16 -23.20 25.05
N GLY A 1045 -26.60 -22.66 26.19
CA GLY A 1045 -25.87 -21.59 26.89
C GLY A 1045 -24.49 -22.08 27.34
N ARG A 1046 -23.56 -21.13 27.51
CA ARG A 1046 -22.21 -21.40 28.07
C ARG A 1046 -22.28 -21.77 29.56
#